data_AF-A0A7L0WUF2-F1
#
_entry.id   AF-A0A7L0WUF2-F1
#
_cell.length_a   1.000
_cell.length_b   1.000
_cell.length_c   1.000
_cell.angle_alpha   90.00
_cell.angle_beta   90.00
_cell.angle_gamma   90.00
#
_symmetry.space_group_name_H-M   'P 1'
#
loop_
_entity.id
_entity.type
_entity.pdbx_description
1 polymer ?
#
loop_
_entity_poly.entity_id
_entity_poly.type
_entity_poly.pdbx_seq_one_letter_code
_entity_poly.pdbx_strand_id
1 'polypeptide(L)'
;MELRTGGIELSLGLFLFWALLPPEVPGKEVNLLDTSTAQGELGWLPDPPEVGWSEVQQMINGTPIYMYQDCSVLSEGDTDHWLRTNWIYRGEAASRIYVELKFTVRDCKSFKGEVVTCKETFNLYYMESEQDVGIQFRRPLFTKLNTVAADRSFTNRDIESGAMQLNTEVCTIGKLSRRGFYLAFQNSGACVAMVSVRVYYKTCPEAVQGLARFPETLAGSEGLTEVPGVCVEHAAEETGSPPRMHCSTDGEWLVPMGRCLCAVGFEEVDGSCVACQRGFYRHSLETKRCLKCPPNSLSDESGATSCSCNTGFYRAPSEGLNIACTRPPSAPRNVSFSLIGTQLSLWWQPPSDHGGRKDLTYTVFCQRCHFLSCEPCEPGVVFSPSASGLTKTAVDVDGLEAYTNYTFAVEARNGVSGMGPAPQRTAPAVWVAVGHAAPVTVSQFILTQRDDSSLSVSWLAPRQRSRTSVEYEVMFFEKGEEARYTVKHLVEPNVTLTDLQPDTAYLLRVRSITPLGPGPYSQEQEFRTLPPDTGALSGGVIVSIVFGVLLFVGLLLGLLIFRRKQTRRRQARPDYNTSGFDREKVWLKPYVDLQPYDDPSRGVLDFIKELDVSCVTMENVIGEGEFGEVYRGSLRLPGKERIVVAIKTLKPTYSDSQWWNFLREATIMGQFNHPNIVHLEGVVTKRRPMMIITEYMENGALDTFLRENEEKFSPLQLVNMLQGIASGMTYLSEQNYVHRDLAARNILVTRSLQCKVSDFGLSRILENDAEGTYETKGGKIPIRWTAPEAIAHRIFTSASDVWSFGIVMWEVLSFGDKPYGNMTNQEVMKSLEDGYRLPPPVDCPSILYELMKSCWSHDRMRRPHFQEIRAQLQHFISSPHLLRSVADFDPRVTLRLPSCSGSDGIPYRSIPEWLESIRMKRYISNFRTAGLDTMESILDLTAEDLKQMGVSLPGHQKRILCSIQGFKE
;
A
#
# COMPACT_ATOMS: atom_id res chain seq x y z
N MET A 1 -24.17 40.94 45.44
CA MET A 1 -24.63 41.38 44.10
C MET A 1 -23.44 42.06 43.44
N GLU A 2 -22.73 41.44 42.50
CA GLU A 2 -23.19 41.05 41.14
C GLU A 2 -23.28 42.26 40.19
N LEU A 3 -22.85 42.21 38.92
CA LEU A 3 -22.40 41.06 38.12
C LEU A 3 -21.42 41.48 36.99
N ARG A 4 -20.74 40.46 36.47
CA ARG A 4 -19.84 40.39 35.30
C ARG A 4 -20.28 41.17 34.05
N THR A 5 -19.34 41.86 33.40
CA THR A 5 -19.07 41.80 31.95
C THR A 5 -17.63 42.25 31.68
N GLY A 6 -16.79 41.41 31.03
CA GLY A 6 -15.41 41.82 30.71
C GLY A 6 -14.40 40.69 30.42
N GLY A 7 -14.78 39.41 30.51
CA GLY A 7 -13.86 38.27 30.37
C GLY A 7 -13.95 37.46 29.07
N ILE A 8 -14.65 37.94 28.04
CA ILE A 8 -14.97 37.12 26.84
C ILE A 8 -14.13 37.51 25.61
N GLU A 9 -13.83 38.80 25.40
CA GLU A 9 -13.12 39.23 24.16
C GLU A 9 -11.62 38.88 24.14
N LEU A 10 -10.90 38.92 25.27
CA LEU A 10 -9.51 38.44 25.30
C LEU A 10 -9.40 36.93 25.04
N SER A 11 -10.38 36.14 25.47
CA SER A 11 -10.40 34.69 25.23
C SER A 11 -10.66 34.37 23.76
N LEU A 12 -11.59 35.07 23.08
CA LEU A 12 -11.80 34.86 21.65
C LEU A 12 -10.59 35.24 20.79
N GLY A 13 -9.84 36.29 21.16
CA GLY A 13 -8.60 36.66 20.46
C GLY A 13 -7.52 35.56 20.53
N LEU A 14 -7.36 34.93 21.70
CA LEU A 14 -6.43 33.81 21.90
C LEU A 14 -6.91 32.51 21.22
N PHE A 15 -8.21 32.20 21.29
CA PHE A 15 -8.78 31.04 20.59
C PHE A 15 -8.71 31.15 19.06
N LEU A 16 -8.88 32.35 18.50
CA LEU A 16 -8.70 32.59 17.05
C LEU A 16 -7.24 32.48 16.60
N PHE A 17 -6.27 32.75 17.49
CA PHE A 17 -4.85 32.53 17.20
C PHE A 17 -4.49 31.04 17.21
N TRP A 18 -5.06 30.27 18.15
CA TRP A 18 -4.92 28.80 18.18
C TRP A 18 -5.63 28.10 17.00
N ALA A 19 -6.74 28.65 16.50
CA ALA A 19 -7.47 28.10 15.35
C ALA A 19 -6.78 28.30 13.98
N LEU A 20 -5.67 29.05 13.94
CA LEU A 20 -4.87 29.30 12.73
C LEU A 20 -3.52 28.57 12.73
N LEU A 21 -3.16 27.89 13.83
CA LEU A 21 -2.06 26.94 13.81
C LEU A 21 -2.50 25.69 13.02
N PRO A 22 -1.66 25.15 12.11
CA PRO A 22 -1.92 23.83 11.55
C PRO A 22 -1.98 22.82 12.72
N PRO A 23 -2.69 21.68 12.57
CA PRO A 23 -2.75 20.68 13.64
C PRO A 23 -1.33 20.32 14.05
N GLU A 24 -1.02 20.48 15.34
CA GLU A 24 0.24 20.08 15.94
C GLU A 24 0.41 18.57 15.68
N VAL A 25 1.23 18.25 14.68
CA VAL A 25 1.68 16.86 14.46
C VAL A 25 2.72 16.63 15.54
N PRO A 26 2.43 15.82 16.58
CA PRO A 26 3.36 15.63 17.67
C PRO A 26 4.66 15.06 17.12
N GLY A 27 5.79 15.54 17.65
CA GLY A 27 7.11 15.12 17.20
C GLY A 27 7.26 13.61 17.22
N LYS A 28 7.84 13.04 16.16
CA LYS A 28 7.97 11.60 16.00
C LYS A 28 9.05 11.09 16.95
N GLU A 29 8.61 10.36 17.98
CA GLU A 29 9.47 9.71 18.95
C GLU A 29 10.04 8.41 18.36
N VAL A 30 11.37 8.26 18.36
CA VAL A 30 12.07 7.07 17.88
C VAL A 30 12.69 6.35 19.08
N ASN A 31 12.14 5.19 19.43
CA ASN A 31 12.60 4.37 20.54
C ASN A 31 13.97 3.73 20.25
N LEU A 32 14.91 3.91 21.18
CA LEU A 32 16.19 3.20 21.26
C LEU A 32 16.10 1.97 22.19
N LEU A 33 15.23 2.03 23.21
CA LEU A 33 14.93 0.97 24.16
C LEU A 33 13.51 1.17 24.68
N ASP A 34 12.71 0.12 24.81
CA ASP A 34 11.39 0.19 25.44
C ASP A 34 11.04 -1.15 26.09
N THR A 35 11.23 -1.23 27.42
CA THR A 35 10.99 -2.47 28.16
C THR A 35 9.51 -2.82 28.29
N SER A 36 8.58 -1.88 28.08
CA SER A 36 7.13 -2.19 28.11
C SER A 36 6.71 -3.05 26.91
N THR A 37 7.48 -3.02 25.83
CA THR A 37 7.29 -3.85 24.63
C THR A 37 8.13 -5.12 24.63
N ALA A 38 8.97 -5.34 25.65
CA ALA A 38 9.81 -6.51 25.76
C ALA A 38 8.98 -7.77 26.05
N GLN A 39 8.98 -8.71 25.12
CA GLN A 39 8.23 -9.96 25.22
C GLN A 39 8.98 -11.07 25.99
N GLY A 40 10.11 -10.74 26.61
CA GLY A 40 11.01 -11.67 27.31
C GLY A 40 11.93 -10.95 28.31
N GLU A 41 12.80 -11.72 28.95
CA GLU A 41 13.80 -11.24 29.93
C GLU A 41 14.68 -10.11 29.35
N LEU A 42 14.91 -9.07 30.14
CA LEU A 42 15.65 -7.86 29.75
C LEU A 42 17.16 -8.07 29.78
N GLY A 43 17.64 -9.03 30.56
CA GLY A 43 19.04 -9.46 30.60
C GLY A 43 20.02 -8.41 31.11
N TRP A 44 19.57 -7.45 31.92
CA TRP A 44 20.43 -6.41 32.48
C TRP A 44 21.33 -6.95 33.58
N LEU A 45 22.42 -6.23 33.85
CA LEU A 45 23.49 -6.67 34.74
C LEU A 45 23.31 -6.08 36.16
N PRO A 46 22.84 -6.88 37.14
CA PRO A 46 22.92 -6.53 38.55
C PRO A 46 24.36 -6.62 39.08
N ASP A 47 24.70 -5.72 39.99
CA ASP A 47 25.97 -5.69 40.74
C ASP A 47 25.69 -5.30 42.21
N PRO A 48 25.80 -6.22 43.18
CA PRO A 48 26.20 -7.62 43.05
C PRO A 48 25.17 -8.50 42.30
N PRO A 49 25.58 -9.62 41.67
CA PRO A 49 24.66 -10.43 40.87
C PRO A 49 23.72 -11.34 41.68
N GLU A 50 24.04 -11.62 42.95
CA GLU A 50 23.25 -12.51 43.83
C GLU A 50 22.32 -11.75 44.79
N VAL A 51 22.45 -10.42 44.90
CA VAL A 51 21.79 -9.60 45.94
C VAL A 51 21.33 -8.25 45.36
N GLY A 52 20.11 -7.84 45.68
CA GLY A 52 19.54 -6.55 45.30
C GLY A 52 18.54 -6.66 44.15
N TRP A 53 18.87 -6.05 43.00
CA TRP A 53 17.99 -5.99 41.84
C TRP A 53 17.71 -7.38 41.25
N SER A 54 16.44 -7.77 41.28
CA SER A 54 15.93 -9.04 40.77
C SER A 54 14.91 -8.80 39.67
N GLU A 55 14.97 -9.58 38.58
CA GLU A 55 13.95 -9.55 37.53
C GLU A 55 12.73 -10.37 37.98
N VAL A 56 11.55 -9.81 37.78
CA VAL A 56 10.26 -10.43 38.12
C VAL A 56 9.28 -10.25 36.98
N GLN A 57 8.56 -11.32 36.66
CA GLN A 57 7.46 -11.31 35.70
C GLN A 57 6.12 -11.16 36.44
N GLN A 58 5.32 -10.17 36.07
CA GLN A 58 3.97 -9.99 36.59
C GLN A 58 2.94 -9.94 35.45
N MET A 59 1.81 -10.62 35.62
CA MET A 59 0.69 -10.55 34.67
C MET A 59 -0.18 -9.33 34.97
N ILE A 60 -0.22 -8.37 34.04
CA ILE A 60 -1.07 -7.17 34.13
C ILE A 60 -2.02 -7.18 32.93
N ASN A 61 -3.33 -7.19 33.19
CA ASN A 61 -4.40 -7.25 32.16
C ASN A 61 -4.28 -8.41 31.15
N GLY A 62 -3.61 -9.51 31.51
CA GLY A 62 -3.39 -10.67 30.63
C GLY A 62 -2.09 -10.64 29.83
N THR A 63 -1.31 -9.55 29.91
CA THR A 63 0.02 -9.45 29.30
C THR A 63 1.10 -9.67 30.38
N PRO A 64 2.14 -10.50 30.13
CA PRO A 64 3.29 -10.57 31.01
C PRO A 64 4.14 -9.30 30.85
N ILE A 65 4.40 -8.62 31.96
CA ILE A 65 5.33 -7.48 32.04
C ILE A 65 6.52 -7.90 32.89
N TYR A 66 7.72 -7.70 32.35
CA TYR A 66 8.99 -7.92 33.04
C TYR A 66 9.42 -6.62 33.72
N MET A 67 9.75 -6.69 35.01
CA MET A 67 10.14 -5.56 35.83
C MET A 67 11.32 -5.92 36.73
N TYR A 68 12.12 -4.92 37.11
CA TYR A 68 13.19 -5.10 38.08
C TYR A 68 12.76 -4.57 39.45
N GLN A 69 12.90 -5.38 40.50
CA GLN A 69 12.62 -4.95 41.88
C GLN A 69 13.82 -5.15 42.81
N ASP A 70 13.96 -4.24 43.77
CA ASP A 70 14.85 -4.36 44.93
C ASP A 70 14.11 -3.81 46.15
N CYS A 71 14.16 -4.54 47.26
CA CYS A 71 13.51 -4.18 48.52
C CYS A 71 14.35 -4.61 49.73
N SER A 72 15.68 -4.45 49.66
CA SER A 72 16.65 -4.78 50.72
C SER A 72 16.62 -3.87 51.96
N VAL A 73 15.46 -3.32 52.32
CA VAL A 73 15.25 -2.44 53.50
C VAL A 73 15.21 -3.19 54.84
N LEU A 74 15.24 -4.53 54.82
CA LEU A 74 15.19 -5.40 56.01
C LEU A 74 16.48 -6.23 56.22
N SER A 75 17.50 -6.05 55.38
CA SER A 75 18.76 -6.81 55.45
C SER A 75 19.88 -6.00 56.10
N GLU A 76 20.60 -6.58 57.05
CA GLU A 76 21.77 -6.00 57.75
C GLU A 76 23.05 -5.96 56.89
N GLY A 77 22.93 -5.80 55.57
CA GLY A 77 24.02 -5.89 54.59
C GLY A 77 24.40 -4.55 53.95
N ASP A 78 25.30 -4.60 52.97
CA ASP A 78 25.48 -3.49 52.03
C ASP A 78 24.17 -3.23 51.28
N THR A 79 23.88 -1.96 51.00
CA THR A 79 22.65 -1.53 50.31
C THR A 79 22.94 -0.84 48.98
N ASP A 80 24.21 -0.70 48.58
CA ASP A 80 24.62 -0.09 47.31
C ASP A 80 24.46 -1.07 46.12
N HIS A 81 23.20 -1.33 45.75
CA HIS A 81 22.85 -2.24 44.64
C HIS A 81 22.72 -1.49 43.32
N TRP A 82 23.49 -1.92 42.34
CA TRP A 82 23.48 -1.35 41.00
C TRP A 82 22.81 -2.31 40.01
N LEU A 83 22.14 -1.74 39.01
CA LEU A 83 21.58 -2.46 37.86
C LEU A 83 21.90 -1.66 36.60
N ARG A 84 22.58 -2.26 35.63
CA ARG A 84 22.97 -1.59 34.38
C ARG A 84 22.33 -2.24 33.18
N THR A 85 21.79 -1.41 32.29
CA THR A 85 21.22 -1.85 31.01
C THR A 85 22.26 -2.54 30.12
N ASN A 86 21.77 -3.10 29.01
CA ASN A 86 22.61 -3.40 27.84
C ASN A 86 23.10 -2.09 27.17
N TRP A 87 24.04 -2.20 26.23
CA TRP A 87 24.54 -1.04 25.50
C TRP A 87 23.46 -0.50 24.54
N ILE A 88 23.15 0.78 24.67
CA ILE A 88 22.16 1.47 23.84
C ILE A 88 22.93 2.23 22.76
N TYR A 89 22.87 1.74 21.52
CA TYR A 89 23.37 2.46 20.36
C TYR A 89 22.52 3.71 20.13
N ARG A 90 23.14 4.90 20.07
CA ARG A 90 22.38 6.16 19.90
C ARG A 90 22.01 6.46 18.44
N GLY A 91 22.54 5.72 17.48
CA GLY A 91 22.56 6.14 16.08
C GLY A 91 23.69 7.14 15.80
N GLU A 92 23.88 7.52 14.54
CA GLU A 92 24.95 8.47 14.17
C GLU A 92 24.56 9.92 14.54
N ALA A 93 23.30 10.28 14.32
CA ALA A 93 22.80 11.65 14.41
C ALA A 93 22.24 12.06 15.79
N ALA A 94 21.72 11.14 16.61
CA ALA A 94 20.98 11.53 17.82
C ALA A 94 21.88 12.25 18.83
N SER A 95 21.52 13.48 19.18
CA SER A 95 22.28 14.37 20.07
C SER A 95 21.63 14.50 21.45
N ARG A 96 20.30 14.47 21.54
CA ARG A 96 19.53 14.60 22.78
C ARG A 96 18.65 13.37 22.99
N ILE A 97 18.76 12.74 24.15
CA ILE A 97 18.05 11.50 24.48
C ILE A 97 17.11 11.73 25.66
N TYR A 98 15.92 11.15 25.59
CA TYR A 98 14.90 11.15 26.64
C TYR A 98 14.87 9.76 27.28
N VAL A 99 14.79 9.72 28.61
CA VAL A 99 14.71 8.51 29.44
C VAL A 99 13.45 8.63 30.30
N GLU A 100 12.39 7.95 29.89
CA GLU A 100 11.15 7.79 30.64
C GLU A 100 11.25 6.55 31.55
N LEU A 101 11.04 6.75 32.84
CA LEU A 101 10.97 5.69 33.84
C LEU A 101 9.55 5.58 34.38
N LYS A 102 9.02 4.35 34.46
CA LYS A 102 7.77 4.04 35.15
C LYS A 102 8.04 3.08 36.29
N PHE A 103 7.71 3.48 37.51
CA PHE A 103 8.13 2.77 38.72
C PHE A 103 7.18 2.99 39.90
N THR A 104 7.33 2.16 40.93
CA THR A 104 6.61 2.27 42.20
C THR A 104 7.59 2.22 43.36
N VAL A 105 7.36 3.02 44.39
CA VAL A 105 8.17 3.08 45.62
C VAL A 105 7.26 2.89 46.82
N ARG A 106 7.69 2.10 47.80
CA ARG A 106 6.94 1.86 49.04
C ARG A 106 7.32 2.87 50.13
N ASP A 107 6.34 3.39 50.86
CA ASP A 107 6.56 4.31 51.99
C ASP A 107 7.35 3.62 53.10
N CYS A 108 8.47 4.23 53.51
CA CYS A 108 9.32 3.72 54.60
C CYS A 108 8.56 3.55 55.94
N LYS A 109 7.52 4.34 56.20
CA LYS A 109 6.65 4.24 57.39
C LYS A 109 5.70 3.04 57.35
N SER A 110 5.59 2.36 56.20
CA SER A 110 4.70 1.19 56.05
C SER A 110 5.32 -0.13 56.54
N PHE A 111 6.63 -0.16 56.77
CA PHE A 111 7.33 -1.35 57.29
C PHE A 111 7.10 -1.52 58.80
N LYS A 112 6.99 -2.78 59.26
CA LYS A 112 6.79 -3.13 60.67
C LYS A 112 8.09 -3.69 61.25
N GLY A 113 8.87 -2.86 61.93
CA GLY A 113 10.15 -3.23 62.59
C GLY A 113 11.03 -2.00 62.84
N GLU A 114 12.17 -2.16 63.51
CA GLU A 114 13.21 -1.12 63.57
C GLU A 114 13.98 -1.09 62.24
N VAL A 115 13.50 -0.27 61.30
CA VAL A 115 14.13 -0.09 60.00
C VAL A 115 15.21 0.99 60.11
N VAL A 116 16.48 0.58 60.19
CA VAL A 116 17.62 1.48 60.45
C VAL A 116 18.01 2.31 59.22
N THR A 117 17.83 1.78 58.00
CA THR A 117 18.21 2.44 56.74
C THR A 117 17.17 2.22 55.63
N CYS A 118 16.18 3.12 55.53
CA CYS A 118 15.22 3.15 54.42
C CYS A 118 15.21 4.52 53.72
N LYS A 119 15.06 4.49 52.39
CA LYS A 119 14.91 5.65 51.50
C LYS A 119 13.71 5.48 50.58
N GLU A 120 13.24 6.60 50.02
CA GLU A 120 12.16 6.64 49.03
C GLU A 120 12.66 7.10 47.65
N THR A 121 13.99 7.04 47.42
CA THR A 121 14.65 7.50 46.20
C THR A 121 15.73 6.53 45.72
N PHE A 122 15.94 6.50 44.41
CA PHE A 122 17.05 5.81 43.75
C PHE A 122 17.74 6.77 42.78
N ASN A 123 18.96 6.46 42.32
CA ASN A 123 19.71 7.33 41.44
C ASN A 123 19.78 6.76 40.02
N LEU A 124 19.57 7.62 39.02
CA LEU A 124 19.79 7.31 37.61
C LEU A 124 21.16 7.84 37.17
N TYR A 125 21.92 7.00 36.49
CA TYR A 125 23.24 7.26 35.95
C TYR A 125 23.31 6.90 34.46
N TYR A 126 24.31 7.46 33.76
CA TYR A 126 24.67 7.03 32.41
C TYR A 126 26.19 6.96 32.21
N MET A 127 26.65 6.18 31.24
CA MET A 127 28.06 6.10 30.82
C MET A 127 28.14 6.01 29.30
N GLU A 128 28.87 6.92 28.66
CA GLU A 128 29.13 6.90 27.21
C GLU A 128 30.24 5.91 26.82
N SER A 129 30.04 5.14 25.75
CA SER A 129 31.03 4.23 25.19
C SER A 129 30.93 4.13 23.66
N GLU A 130 32.07 4.03 22.98
CA GLU A 130 32.11 3.82 21.53
C GLU A 130 31.69 2.40 21.10
N GLN A 131 31.77 1.45 22.05
CA GLN A 131 31.47 0.03 21.83
C GLN A 131 30.85 -0.60 23.07
N ASP A 132 30.21 -1.76 22.90
CA ASP A 132 29.70 -2.55 24.02
C ASP A 132 30.87 -3.17 24.82
N VAL A 133 31.00 -2.79 26.10
CA VAL A 133 31.96 -3.33 27.08
C VAL A 133 31.46 -4.61 27.78
N GLY A 134 30.31 -5.15 27.36
CA GLY A 134 29.75 -6.42 27.81
C GLY A 134 29.54 -6.47 29.32
N ILE A 135 30.01 -7.54 29.98
CA ILE A 135 29.75 -7.78 31.41
C ILE A 135 30.60 -6.92 32.38
N GLN A 136 31.44 -6.00 31.90
CA GLN A 136 32.27 -5.17 32.78
C GLN A 136 31.44 -4.06 33.43
N PHE A 137 31.18 -4.17 34.74
CA PHE A 137 30.60 -3.11 35.55
C PHE A 137 31.71 -2.23 36.15
N ARG A 138 31.72 -0.92 35.83
CA ARG A 138 32.70 0.04 36.36
C ARG A 138 32.01 1.26 36.97
N ARG A 139 31.54 1.14 38.23
CA ARG A 139 30.80 2.19 38.96
C ARG A 139 31.41 3.62 38.80
N PRO A 140 32.73 3.86 38.87
CA PRO A 140 33.30 5.20 38.77
C PRO A 140 33.20 5.89 37.39
N LEU A 141 32.87 5.15 36.32
CA LEU A 141 32.71 5.71 34.98
C LEU A 141 31.28 6.25 34.71
N PHE A 142 30.35 5.99 35.63
CA PHE A 142 28.96 6.41 35.50
C PHE A 142 28.77 7.83 36.03
N THR A 143 28.29 8.73 35.17
CA THR A 143 27.90 10.10 35.53
C THR A 143 26.46 10.09 36.05
N LYS A 144 26.23 10.68 37.22
CA LYS A 144 24.88 10.80 37.78
C LYS A 144 24.04 11.74 36.92
N LEU A 145 22.87 11.25 36.47
CA LEU A 145 21.91 12.04 35.70
C LEU A 145 20.89 12.72 36.60
N ASN A 146 20.21 11.95 37.48
CA ASN A 146 19.21 12.48 38.39
C ASN A 146 19.08 11.64 39.68
N THR A 147 18.44 12.21 40.71
CA THR A 147 17.92 11.48 41.87
C THR A 147 16.42 11.31 41.65
N VAL A 148 15.97 10.08 41.40
CA VAL A 148 14.56 9.79 41.10
C VAL A 148 13.80 9.59 42.41
N ALA A 149 12.72 10.34 42.57
CA ALA A 149 11.79 10.25 43.69
C ALA A 149 10.37 9.98 43.17
N ALA A 150 9.54 9.33 43.98
CA ALA A 150 8.13 9.13 43.66
C ALA A 150 7.30 10.37 44.05
N ASP A 151 6.39 10.81 43.17
CA ASP A 151 5.33 11.77 43.52
C ASP A 151 4.37 11.17 44.57
N ARG A 152 4.17 9.84 44.51
CA ARG A 152 3.44 9.06 45.51
C ARG A 152 4.13 7.74 45.80
N SER A 153 4.53 7.55 47.06
CA SER A 153 4.86 6.24 47.61
C SER A 153 3.58 5.51 48.08
N PHE A 154 3.56 4.18 48.01
CA PHE A 154 2.41 3.36 48.41
C PHE A 154 2.58 2.79 49.83
N THR A 155 1.47 2.70 50.56
CA THR A 155 1.40 2.19 51.94
C THR A 155 0.71 0.82 51.99
N ASN A 156 0.69 0.17 53.17
CA ASN A 156 -0.05 -1.09 53.36
C ASN A 156 -1.55 -0.97 53.02
N ARG A 157 -2.16 0.22 53.23
CA ARG A 157 -3.58 0.46 52.89
C ARG A 157 -3.83 0.46 51.39
N ASP A 158 -2.84 0.90 50.61
CA ASP A 158 -2.92 0.96 49.15
C ASP A 158 -2.73 -0.44 48.53
N ILE A 159 -1.91 -1.28 49.17
CA ILE A 159 -1.80 -2.72 48.87
C ILE A 159 -3.13 -3.43 49.18
N GLU A 160 -3.70 -3.21 50.37
CA GLU A 160 -4.97 -3.83 50.80
C GLU A 160 -6.18 -3.42 49.94
N SER A 161 -6.16 -2.21 49.37
CA SER A 161 -7.21 -1.69 48.48
C SER A 161 -6.95 -1.88 46.99
N GLY A 162 -5.78 -2.43 46.62
CA GLY A 162 -5.36 -2.59 45.22
C GLY A 162 -5.08 -1.27 44.48
N ALA A 163 -4.93 -0.16 45.21
CA ALA A 163 -4.79 1.20 44.67
C ALA A 163 -3.33 1.59 44.37
N MET A 164 -2.50 0.63 43.94
CA MET A 164 -1.08 0.83 43.67
C MET A 164 -0.87 1.71 42.43
N GLN A 165 -0.38 2.94 42.64
CA GLN A 165 -0.23 3.94 41.59
C GLN A 165 1.18 3.96 41.00
N LEU A 166 1.27 4.02 39.66
CA LEU A 166 2.52 4.05 38.90
C LEU A 166 3.03 5.49 38.77
N ASN A 167 4.27 5.75 39.21
CA ASN A 167 4.95 7.03 39.01
C ASN A 167 5.61 7.03 37.63
N THR A 168 5.69 8.21 36.97
CA THR A 168 6.39 8.39 35.69
C THR A 168 7.33 9.58 35.80
N GLU A 169 8.62 9.38 35.50
CA GLU A 169 9.64 10.43 35.53
C GLU A 169 10.36 10.48 34.16
N VAL A 170 10.58 11.67 33.61
CA VAL A 170 11.26 11.85 32.31
C VAL A 170 12.53 12.67 32.48
N CYS A 171 13.68 12.00 32.36
CA CYS A 171 15.00 12.63 32.40
C CYS A 171 15.53 12.86 30.98
N THR A 172 16.26 13.95 30.73
CA THR A 172 16.93 14.19 29.44
C THR A 172 18.44 14.12 29.58
N ILE A 173 19.09 13.30 28.76
CA ILE A 173 20.54 13.31 28.57
C ILE A 173 20.87 14.34 27.48
N GLY A 174 21.84 15.21 27.78
CA GLY A 174 22.34 16.24 26.87
C GLY A 174 23.18 15.66 25.73
N LYS A 175 24.02 16.51 25.12
CA LYS A 175 24.79 16.18 23.93
C LYS A 175 25.73 14.98 24.14
N LEU A 176 25.30 13.81 23.67
CA LEU A 176 26.13 12.61 23.59
C LEU A 176 27.20 12.77 22.49
N SER A 177 28.40 12.26 22.78
CA SER A 177 29.56 12.30 21.90
C SER A 177 29.85 10.94 21.25
N ARG A 178 29.82 9.86 22.05
CA ARG A 178 30.22 8.50 21.64
C ARG A 178 29.09 7.73 20.95
N ARG A 179 29.40 6.67 20.20
CA ARG A 179 28.42 5.86 19.44
C ARG A 179 27.25 5.28 20.26
N GLY A 180 27.42 5.07 21.56
CA GLY A 180 26.34 4.61 22.43
C GLY A 180 26.60 4.86 23.90
N PHE A 181 25.70 4.37 24.75
CA PHE A 181 25.74 4.60 26.18
C PHE A 181 25.04 3.47 26.95
N TYR A 182 25.30 3.42 28.25
CA TYR A 182 24.55 2.60 29.21
C TYR A 182 23.75 3.50 30.13
N LEU A 183 22.63 3.01 30.64
CA LEU A 183 22.01 3.53 31.85
C LEU A 183 22.35 2.61 33.02
N ALA A 184 22.43 3.18 34.22
CA ALA A 184 22.51 2.42 35.45
C ALA A 184 21.62 3.01 36.54
N PHE A 185 21.06 2.13 37.36
CA PHE A 185 20.16 2.41 38.45
C PHE A 185 20.84 1.99 39.75
N GLN A 186 21.13 2.95 40.62
CA GLN A 186 21.70 2.69 41.94
C GLN A 186 20.58 2.81 42.97
N ASN A 187 20.25 1.68 43.60
CA ASN A 187 19.50 1.68 44.84
C ASN A 187 20.47 1.82 46.02
N SER A 188 20.03 2.46 47.10
CA SER A 188 20.84 2.65 48.31
C SER A 188 20.02 2.48 49.59
N GLY A 189 19.11 1.49 49.56
CA GLY A 189 18.18 1.17 50.65
C GLY A 189 16.75 1.68 50.44
N ALA A 190 16.24 1.74 49.20
CA ALA A 190 14.81 1.95 48.92
C ALA A 190 14.11 0.63 48.54
N CYS A 191 12.78 0.59 48.66
CA CYS A 191 11.96 -0.52 48.18
C CYS A 191 11.24 -0.08 46.90
N VAL A 192 11.77 -0.49 45.75
CA VAL A 192 11.43 0.01 44.41
C VAL A 192 11.13 -1.16 43.47
N ALA A 193 10.10 -1.00 42.65
CA ALA A 193 9.88 -1.82 41.46
C ALA A 193 9.84 -0.92 40.22
N MET A 194 10.76 -1.16 39.28
CA MET A 194 10.92 -0.47 38.01
C MET A 194 10.18 -1.25 36.91
N VAL A 195 9.00 -0.76 36.56
CA VAL A 195 8.01 -1.42 35.70
C VAL A 195 8.30 -1.18 34.22
N SER A 196 8.79 0.00 33.85
CA SER A 196 9.23 0.26 32.48
C SER A 196 10.37 1.28 32.42
N VAL A 197 11.25 1.10 31.44
CA VAL A 197 12.25 2.08 31.00
C VAL A 197 12.11 2.23 29.50
N ARG A 198 11.87 3.46 29.05
CA ARG A 198 11.77 3.81 27.63
C ARG A 198 12.78 4.91 27.33
N VAL A 199 13.67 4.63 26.38
CA VAL A 199 14.74 5.53 25.95
C VAL A 199 14.50 5.85 24.49
N TYR A 200 14.44 7.14 24.15
CA TYR A 200 14.06 7.58 22.82
C TYR A 200 14.65 8.95 22.47
N TYR A 201 14.61 9.31 21.19
CA TYR A 201 14.89 10.66 20.72
C TYR A 201 13.73 11.19 19.88
N LYS A 202 13.69 12.51 19.67
CA LYS A 202 12.62 13.17 18.91
C LYS A 202 13.12 13.57 17.52
N THR A 203 12.21 13.50 16.54
CA THR A 203 12.45 13.92 15.15
C THR A 203 11.25 14.73 14.66
N CYS A 204 11.52 15.73 13.82
CA CYS A 204 10.48 16.32 12.99
C CYS A 204 10.19 15.34 11.84
N PRO A 205 8.97 14.78 11.75
CA PRO A 205 8.64 13.75 10.76
C PRO A 205 8.74 14.31 9.34
N GLU A 206 8.89 13.43 8.34
CA GLU A 206 8.83 13.87 6.94
C GLU A 206 7.49 14.58 6.66
N ALA A 207 7.55 15.79 6.09
CA ALA A 207 6.39 16.62 5.85
C ALA A 207 6.41 17.25 4.45
N VAL A 208 5.23 17.47 3.86
CA VAL A 208 5.08 18.25 2.63
C VAL A 208 4.24 19.48 2.93
N GLN A 209 4.82 20.67 2.79
CA GLN A 209 4.14 21.93 3.06
C GLN A 209 4.48 22.96 1.99
N GLY A 210 3.45 23.62 1.45
CA GLY A 210 3.64 24.61 0.37
C GLY A 210 4.31 24.05 -0.88
N LEU A 211 3.98 22.81 -1.27
CA LEU A 211 4.59 22.06 -2.40
C LEU A 211 6.11 21.84 -2.26
N ALA A 212 6.65 21.94 -1.05
CA ALA A 212 8.02 21.54 -0.72
C ALA A 212 8.02 20.36 0.24
N ARG A 213 8.88 19.38 -0.02
CA ARG A 213 9.17 18.22 0.82
C ARG A 213 10.28 18.58 1.80
N PHE A 214 10.03 18.38 3.08
CA PHE A 214 10.98 18.54 4.17
C PHE A 214 11.33 17.15 4.70
N PRO A 215 12.61 16.74 4.66
CA PRO A 215 13.02 15.41 5.08
C PRO A 215 12.84 15.24 6.60
N GLU A 216 12.67 14.00 7.04
CA GLU A 216 12.69 13.67 8.47
C GLU A 216 14.01 14.16 9.09
N THR A 217 13.89 15.09 10.04
CA THR A 217 15.04 15.84 10.59
C THR A 217 15.13 15.61 12.08
N LEU A 218 16.34 15.41 12.59
CA LEU A 218 16.58 15.23 14.02
C LEU A 218 16.28 16.53 14.79
N ALA A 219 15.56 16.43 15.92
CA ALA A 219 15.34 17.57 16.80
C ALA A 219 16.70 18.08 17.34
N GLY A 220 16.91 19.40 17.25
CA GLY A 220 18.15 20.03 17.71
C GLY A 220 18.38 19.85 19.21
N SER A 221 19.65 19.83 19.65
CA SER A 221 19.97 19.77 21.08
C SER A 221 19.59 21.08 21.80
N GLU A 222 19.73 22.21 21.11
CA GLU A 222 19.43 23.57 21.57
C GLU A 222 18.84 24.41 20.41
N GLY A 223 17.73 25.11 20.66
CA GLY A 223 17.15 26.07 19.71
C GLY A 223 16.37 25.44 18.53
N LEU A 224 16.12 26.27 17.51
CA LEU A 224 15.43 25.89 16.28
C LEU A 224 16.45 25.55 15.18
N THR A 225 16.26 24.43 14.51
CA THR A 225 17.10 24.01 13.38
C THR A 225 16.42 24.41 12.07
N GLU A 226 16.99 25.34 11.29
CA GLU A 226 16.48 25.67 9.95
C GLU A 226 16.73 24.51 8.98
N VAL A 227 15.69 24.10 8.25
CA VAL A 227 15.71 23.01 7.27
C VAL A 227 15.23 23.52 5.91
N PRO A 228 16.03 23.40 4.83
CA PRO A 228 15.59 23.71 3.48
C PRO A 228 14.63 22.64 2.97
N GLY A 229 13.54 23.07 2.33
CA GLY A 229 12.63 22.19 1.60
C GLY A 229 13.09 21.98 0.16
N VAL A 230 12.73 20.85 -0.42
CA VAL A 230 12.94 20.56 -1.85
C VAL A 230 11.58 20.55 -2.54
N CYS A 231 11.41 21.31 -3.62
CA CYS A 231 10.15 21.31 -4.36
C CYS A 231 9.76 19.90 -4.83
N VAL A 232 8.47 19.56 -4.74
CA VAL A 232 7.93 18.30 -5.28
C VAL A 232 8.10 18.24 -6.80
N GLU A 233 8.00 17.05 -7.38
CA GLU A 233 8.09 16.89 -8.84
C GLU A 233 7.09 17.80 -9.57
N HIS A 234 7.53 18.37 -10.69
CA HIS A 234 6.77 19.36 -11.46
C HIS A 234 6.41 20.66 -10.71
N ALA A 235 7.06 20.97 -9.59
CA ALA A 235 7.03 22.28 -8.94
C ALA A 235 8.39 23.01 -9.06
N ALA A 236 8.36 24.33 -8.96
CA ALA A 236 9.53 25.20 -8.91
C ALA A 236 9.39 26.25 -7.78
N GLU A 237 10.52 26.75 -7.26
CA GLU A 237 10.54 27.75 -6.20
C GLU A 237 9.88 29.07 -6.63
N GLU A 238 9.11 29.70 -5.74
CA GLU A 238 8.62 31.05 -5.95
C GLU A 238 9.77 32.06 -5.81
N THR A 239 9.99 32.88 -6.85
CA THR A 239 11.22 33.68 -7.03
C THR A 239 11.50 34.60 -5.85
N GLY A 240 12.60 34.33 -5.13
CA GLY A 240 13.03 35.09 -3.96
C GLY A 240 12.51 34.60 -2.62
N SER A 241 11.73 33.51 -2.60
CA SER A 241 11.18 32.91 -1.37
C SER A 241 11.36 31.38 -1.34
N PRO A 242 12.62 30.88 -1.18
CA PRO A 242 12.89 29.45 -1.11
C PRO A 242 12.19 28.81 0.10
N PRO A 243 11.63 27.59 -0.05
CA PRO A 243 10.89 26.91 1.01
C PRO A 243 11.81 26.49 2.17
N ARG A 244 11.48 26.91 3.39
CA ARG A 244 12.24 26.62 4.62
C ARG A 244 11.28 26.43 5.80
N MET A 245 11.64 25.54 6.72
CA MET A 245 10.92 25.27 7.96
C MET A 245 11.89 25.09 9.12
N HIS A 246 11.42 25.23 10.35
CA HIS A 246 12.25 25.12 11.54
C HIS A 246 11.85 23.90 12.36
N CYS A 247 12.78 22.99 12.61
CA CYS A 247 12.58 21.85 13.49
C CYS A 247 12.89 22.24 14.95
N SER A 248 11.93 22.04 15.86
CA SER A 248 12.06 22.35 17.28
C SER A 248 12.81 21.27 18.07
N THR A 249 13.21 21.59 19.32
CA THR A 249 13.76 20.61 20.28
C THR A 249 12.79 19.49 20.62
N ASP A 250 11.49 19.71 20.40
CA ASP A 250 10.43 18.74 20.69
C ASP A 250 9.96 17.97 19.44
N GLY A 251 10.68 18.10 18.33
CA GLY A 251 10.37 17.40 17.08
C GLY A 251 9.18 18.01 16.33
N GLU A 252 8.83 19.26 16.61
CA GLU A 252 7.72 19.94 15.94
C GLU A 252 8.22 20.83 14.82
N TRP A 253 7.44 20.87 13.74
CA TRP A 253 7.67 21.75 12.60
C TRP A 253 7.07 23.14 12.84
N LEU A 254 7.92 24.16 12.85
CA LEU A 254 7.56 25.55 13.13
C LEU A 254 7.91 26.48 11.97
N VAL A 255 7.14 27.57 11.86
CA VAL A 255 7.36 28.72 10.96
C VAL A 255 7.71 28.32 9.51
N PRO A 256 6.72 27.94 8.68
CA PRO A 256 6.92 27.75 7.26
C PRO A 256 7.20 29.09 6.56
N MET A 257 8.27 29.14 5.78
CA MET A 257 8.69 30.30 5.00
C MET A 257 8.88 29.90 3.53
N GLY A 258 8.40 30.71 2.60
CA GLY A 258 8.48 30.39 1.17
C GLY A 258 7.56 29.24 0.76
N ARG A 259 7.52 28.96 -0.54
CA ARG A 259 6.73 27.87 -1.14
C ARG A 259 7.20 27.56 -2.56
N CYS A 260 6.79 26.41 -3.07
CA CYS A 260 6.90 26.06 -4.48
C CYS A 260 5.56 26.27 -5.20
N LEU A 261 5.63 26.38 -6.52
CA LEU A 261 4.47 26.51 -7.42
C LEU A 261 4.52 25.36 -8.43
N CYS A 262 3.41 24.64 -8.62
CA CYS A 262 3.31 23.69 -9.74
C CYS A 262 3.51 24.42 -11.07
N ALA A 263 4.28 23.79 -11.96
CA ALA A 263 4.55 24.28 -13.30
C ALA A 263 3.28 24.44 -14.15
N VAL A 264 3.40 25.18 -15.25
CA VAL A 264 2.34 25.24 -16.27
C VAL A 264 2.01 23.83 -16.78
N GLY A 265 0.72 23.56 -16.97
CA GLY A 265 0.20 22.22 -17.24
C GLY A 265 -0.10 21.35 -16.00
N PHE A 266 0.28 21.75 -14.78
CA PHE A 266 0.05 20.97 -13.55
C PHE A 266 -0.79 21.75 -12.53
N GLU A 267 -1.55 21.09 -11.67
CA GLU A 267 -2.27 21.70 -10.54
C GLU A 267 -1.97 21.05 -9.20
N GLU A 268 -2.17 21.83 -8.12
CA GLU A 268 -1.95 21.39 -6.74
C GLU A 268 -3.12 20.54 -6.26
N VAL A 269 -2.85 19.27 -5.95
CA VAL A 269 -3.79 18.29 -5.39
C VAL A 269 -3.08 17.56 -4.25
N ASP A 270 -3.63 17.63 -3.04
CA ASP A 270 -3.15 16.92 -1.84
C ASP A 270 -1.62 17.00 -1.63
N GLY A 271 -1.06 18.20 -1.76
CA GLY A 271 0.38 18.47 -1.56
C GLY A 271 1.29 18.04 -2.73
N SER A 272 0.72 17.53 -3.82
CA SER A 272 1.44 17.10 -5.03
C SER A 272 1.04 17.92 -6.26
N CYS A 273 1.89 17.95 -7.28
CA CYS A 273 1.58 18.57 -8.57
C CYS A 273 1.12 17.52 -9.59
N VAL A 274 -0.17 17.52 -9.89
CA VAL A 274 -0.81 16.56 -10.81
C VAL A 274 -1.01 17.20 -12.18
N ALA A 275 -0.66 16.49 -13.25
CA ALA A 275 -0.85 16.97 -14.62
C ALA A 275 -2.33 17.22 -14.94
N CYS A 276 -2.65 18.32 -15.61
CA CYS A 276 -4.03 18.62 -16.04
C CYS A 276 -4.62 17.44 -16.82
N GLN A 277 -5.83 17.02 -16.45
CA GLN A 277 -6.53 15.93 -17.12
C GLN A 277 -6.87 16.29 -18.59
N ARG A 278 -7.13 15.27 -19.42
CA ARG A 278 -7.55 15.46 -20.82
C ARG A 278 -8.77 16.38 -20.90
N GLY A 279 -8.76 17.33 -21.83
CA GLY A 279 -9.78 18.38 -21.94
C GLY A 279 -9.65 19.52 -20.92
N PHE A 280 -8.58 19.54 -20.12
CA PHE A 280 -8.18 20.67 -19.27
C PHE A 280 -6.77 21.15 -19.64
N TYR A 281 -6.41 22.36 -19.19
CA TYR A 281 -5.10 22.98 -19.43
C TYR A 281 -4.76 24.02 -18.33
N ARG A 282 -3.47 24.35 -18.18
CA ARG A 282 -3.02 25.47 -17.32
C ARG A 282 -1.90 26.26 -18.01
N HIS A 283 -2.18 27.52 -18.36
CA HIS A 283 -1.29 28.36 -19.16
C HIS A 283 -0.47 29.39 -18.37
N SER A 284 -0.72 29.56 -17.07
CA SER A 284 -0.05 30.57 -16.23
C SER A 284 0.23 30.01 -14.82
N LEU A 285 1.23 30.57 -14.15
CA LEU A 285 1.48 30.32 -12.73
C LEU A 285 0.39 30.96 -11.86
N GLU A 286 -0.20 32.08 -12.30
CA GLU A 286 -1.28 32.81 -11.60
C GLU A 286 -2.56 31.98 -11.46
N THR A 287 -2.89 31.17 -12.47
CA THR A 287 -4.05 30.27 -12.45
C THR A 287 -3.77 29.09 -11.53
N LYS A 288 -4.38 29.06 -10.33
CA LYS A 288 -4.10 28.04 -9.30
C LYS A 288 -4.52 26.60 -9.64
N ARG A 289 -5.45 26.42 -10.58
CA ARG A 289 -6.04 25.13 -10.96
C ARG A 289 -6.14 24.99 -12.48
N CYS A 290 -6.26 23.76 -12.96
CA CYS A 290 -6.48 23.45 -14.36
C CYS A 290 -7.85 23.96 -14.82
N LEU A 291 -7.86 24.69 -15.93
CA LEU A 291 -9.06 25.22 -16.55
C LEU A 291 -9.57 24.24 -17.59
N LYS A 292 -10.89 24.08 -17.71
CA LYS A 292 -11.48 23.29 -18.79
C LYS A 292 -11.20 23.97 -20.14
N CYS A 293 -10.86 23.19 -21.17
CA CYS A 293 -10.68 23.73 -22.52
C CYS A 293 -11.89 24.55 -22.98
N PRO A 294 -11.67 25.77 -23.53
CA PRO A 294 -12.77 26.60 -23.99
C PRO A 294 -13.43 25.99 -25.24
N PRO A 295 -14.67 26.40 -25.58
CA PRO A 295 -15.41 25.84 -26.71
C PRO A 295 -14.61 25.81 -28.03
N ASN A 296 -14.86 24.75 -28.81
CA ASN A 296 -14.19 24.43 -30.08
C ASN A 296 -12.66 24.25 -29.99
N SER A 297 -12.15 23.92 -28.80
CA SER A 297 -10.76 23.50 -28.57
C SER A 297 -10.69 22.23 -27.73
N LEU A 298 -9.57 21.50 -27.84
CA LEU A 298 -9.33 20.24 -27.15
C LEU A 298 -7.87 20.11 -26.68
N SER A 299 -7.64 19.22 -25.71
CA SER A 299 -6.33 18.75 -25.29
C SER A 299 -6.38 17.23 -25.11
N ASP A 300 -5.72 16.50 -26.02
CA ASP A 300 -5.67 15.03 -26.00
C ASP A 300 -4.59 14.49 -25.06
N GLU A 301 -3.62 15.33 -24.70
CA GLU A 301 -2.52 15.02 -23.80
C GLU A 301 -2.80 15.51 -22.38
N SER A 302 -2.36 14.75 -21.38
CA SER A 302 -2.30 15.19 -19.98
C SER A 302 -1.17 16.18 -19.79
N GLY A 303 -1.37 17.19 -18.95
CA GLY A 303 -0.34 18.22 -18.71
C GLY A 303 -0.39 19.40 -19.68
N ALA A 304 -1.48 19.55 -20.44
CA ALA A 304 -1.57 20.55 -21.49
C ALA A 304 -1.42 22.00 -20.96
N THR A 305 -0.54 22.77 -21.60
CA THR A 305 -0.35 24.21 -21.31
C THR A 305 -1.33 25.09 -22.10
N SER A 306 -1.94 24.55 -23.17
CA SER A 306 -2.94 25.20 -24.01
C SER A 306 -3.85 24.18 -24.68
N CYS A 307 -5.04 24.60 -25.16
CA CYS A 307 -5.93 23.74 -25.93
C CYS A 307 -5.89 24.10 -27.41
N SER A 308 -5.56 23.13 -28.26
CA SER A 308 -5.55 23.25 -29.73
C SER A 308 -6.96 23.46 -30.28
N CYS A 309 -7.12 24.31 -31.29
CA CYS A 309 -8.43 24.50 -31.92
C CYS A 309 -8.83 23.30 -32.75
N ASN A 310 -10.13 22.97 -32.74
CA ASN A 310 -10.71 21.94 -33.58
C ASN A 310 -10.59 22.33 -35.07
N THR A 311 -10.55 21.34 -35.97
CA THR A 311 -10.42 21.56 -37.41
C THR A 311 -11.48 22.54 -37.94
N GLY A 312 -11.05 23.62 -38.59
CA GLY A 312 -11.93 24.70 -39.09
C GLY A 312 -12.25 25.81 -38.10
N PHE A 313 -11.68 25.78 -36.89
CA PHE A 313 -11.73 26.85 -35.88
C PHE A 313 -10.34 27.38 -35.57
N TYR A 314 -10.25 28.65 -35.16
CA TYR A 314 -9.03 29.42 -34.98
C TYR A 314 -9.18 30.44 -33.83
N ARG A 315 -8.08 31.04 -33.37
CA ARG A 315 -8.04 32.22 -32.49
C ARG A 315 -7.22 33.31 -33.15
N ALA A 316 -7.64 34.58 -33.07
CA ALA A 316 -6.88 35.68 -33.63
C ALA A 316 -5.55 35.89 -32.86
N PRO A 317 -4.47 36.40 -33.49
CA PRO A 317 -3.16 36.52 -32.83
C PRO A 317 -3.11 37.42 -31.59
N SER A 318 -4.12 38.29 -31.43
CA SER A 318 -4.29 39.18 -30.27
C SER A 318 -5.12 38.56 -29.13
N GLU A 319 -5.61 37.33 -29.28
CA GLU A 319 -6.50 36.67 -28.31
C GLU A 319 -5.74 35.72 -27.38
N GLY A 320 -6.09 35.74 -26.09
CA GLY A 320 -5.53 34.82 -25.11
C GLY A 320 -5.95 33.36 -25.33
N LEU A 321 -5.14 32.43 -24.83
CA LEU A 321 -5.39 30.97 -24.92
C LEU A 321 -6.67 30.52 -24.19
N ASN A 322 -7.22 31.36 -23.31
CA ASN A 322 -8.48 31.19 -22.62
C ASN A 322 -9.73 31.55 -23.44
N ILE A 323 -9.58 32.18 -24.61
CA ILE A 323 -10.68 32.50 -25.51
C ILE A 323 -11.07 31.25 -26.32
N ALA A 324 -12.38 31.09 -26.56
CA ALA A 324 -12.92 30.01 -27.39
C ALA A 324 -12.43 30.11 -28.84
N CYS A 325 -12.18 28.97 -29.48
CA CYS A 325 -11.88 29.00 -30.91
C CYS A 325 -13.14 29.32 -31.70
N THR A 326 -13.00 30.17 -32.71
CA THR A 326 -14.07 30.72 -33.53
C THR A 326 -13.81 30.40 -35.00
N ARG A 327 -14.80 30.54 -35.88
CA ARG A 327 -14.65 30.19 -37.31
C ARG A 327 -14.96 31.37 -38.23
N PRO A 328 -14.54 31.33 -39.51
CA PRO A 328 -15.00 32.30 -40.50
C PRO A 328 -16.54 32.29 -40.61
N PRO A 329 -17.18 33.42 -40.93
CA PRO A 329 -18.63 33.49 -41.03
C PRO A 329 -19.13 32.76 -42.28
N SER A 330 -20.44 32.52 -42.33
CA SER A 330 -21.14 32.11 -43.54
C SER A 330 -21.31 33.30 -44.51
N ALA A 331 -21.77 33.04 -45.74
CA ALA A 331 -22.04 34.09 -46.72
C ALA A 331 -23.18 35.02 -46.24
N PRO A 332 -23.16 36.33 -46.61
CA PRO A 332 -24.31 37.22 -46.49
C PRO A 332 -25.57 36.64 -47.14
N ARG A 333 -26.75 37.03 -46.63
CA ARG A 333 -28.05 36.55 -47.11
C ARG A 333 -28.82 37.67 -47.80
N ASN A 334 -29.72 37.31 -48.72
CA ASN A 334 -30.67 38.24 -49.35
C ASN A 334 -30.01 39.54 -49.87
N VAL A 335 -28.95 39.40 -50.67
CA VAL A 335 -28.33 40.53 -51.37
C VAL A 335 -29.33 41.06 -52.40
N SER A 336 -29.71 42.31 -52.25
CA SER A 336 -30.75 43.00 -53.02
C SER A 336 -30.23 44.37 -53.45
N PHE A 337 -30.85 44.94 -54.49
CA PHE A 337 -30.43 46.22 -55.04
C PHE A 337 -31.58 47.07 -55.56
N SER A 338 -31.35 48.37 -55.67
CA SER A 338 -32.18 49.31 -56.42
C SER A 338 -31.31 50.18 -57.30
N LEU A 339 -31.68 50.29 -58.57
CA LEU A 339 -30.99 51.13 -59.56
C LEU A 339 -31.83 52.38 -59.85
N ILE A 340 -31.23 53.56 -59.72
CA ILE A 340 -31.84 54.85 -60.08
C ILE A 340 -30.89 55.54 -61.06
N GLY A 341 -31.18 55.39 -62.37
CA GLY A 341 -30.27 55.83 -63.43
C GLY A 341 -28.96 55.04 -63.40
N THR A 342 -27.85 55.71 -63.10
CA THR A 342 -26.50 55.13 -62.97
C THR A 342 -26.04 54.92 -61.53
N GLN A 343 -26.89 55.24 -60.54
CA GLN A 343 -26.63 55.02 -59.11
C GLN A 343 -27.29 53.71 -58.65
N LEU A 344 -26.53 52.90 -57.91
CA LEU A 344 -26.95 51.58 -57.42
C LEU A 344 -26.80 51.52 -55.90
N SER A 345 -27.90 51.38 -55.18
CA SER A 345 -27.88 51.04 -53.76
C SER A 345 -27.95 49.52 -53.59
N LEU A 346 -26.98 48.95 -52.88
CA LEU A 346 -26.89 47.52 -52.54
C LEU A 346 -27.11 47.33 -51.04
N TRP A 347 -27.96 46.37 -50.67
CA TRP A 347 -28.14 45.98 -49.26
C TRP A 347 -28.27 44.46 -49.10
N TRP A 348 -27.93 43.96 -47.92
CA TRP A 348 -27.96 42.55 -47.58
C TRP A 348 -28.37 42.33 -46.13
N GLN A 349 -28.63 41.07 -45.79
CA GLN A 349 -28.82 40.61 -44.41
C GLN A 349 -27.54 39.96 -43.89
N PRO A 350 -27.26 40.04 -42.57
CA PRO A 350 -26.15 39.33 -41.96
C PRO A 350 -26.19 37.82 -42.22
N PRO A 351 -25.02 37.15 -42.24
CA PRO A 351 -24.92 35.70 -42.40
C PRO A 351 -25.79 34.93 -41.39
N SER A 352 -26.19 33.69 -41.70
CA SER A 352 -26.94 32.86 -40.75
C SER A 352 -26.07 32.38 -39.57
N ASP A 353 -24.78 32.25 -39.81
CA ASP A 353 -23.75 31.99 -38.81
C ASP A 353 -22.62 33.01 -38.93
N HIS A 354 -22.35 33.75 -37.85
CA HIS A 354 -21.27 34.74 -37.73
C HIS A 354 -19.93 34.11 -37.29
N GLY A 355 -19.89 32.80 -37.05
CA GLY A 355 -18.71 32.07 -36.61
C GLY A 355 -18.36 32.23 -35.13
N GLY A 356 -19.32 32.70 -34.32
CA GLY A 356 -19.17 32.94 -32.88
C GLY A 356 -18.59 34.31 -32.49
N ARG A 357 -18.40 35.23 -33.46
CA ARG A 357 -17.81 36.55 -33.21
C ARG A 357 -18.77 37.71 -33.51
N LYS A 358 -18.37 38.92 -33.10
CA LYS A 358 -19.09 40.20 -33.33
C LYS A 358 -18.31 41.20 -34.19
N ASP A 359 -17.04 40.91 -34.49
CA ASP A 359 -16.13 41.71 -35.33
C ASP A 359 -16.36 41.47 -36.83
N LEU A 360 -17.63 41.50 -37.24
CA LEU A 360 -18.04 41.20 -38.60
C LEU A 360 -17.84 42.43 -39.51
N THR A 361 -17.19 42.22 -40.63
CA THR A 361 -16.94 43.22 -41.68
C THR A 361 -17.34 42.64 -43.04
N TYR A 362 -17.68 43.51 -44.00
CA TYR A 362 -18.05 43.13 -45.34
C TYR A 362 -17.10 43.74 -46.38
N THR A 363 -16.94 43.01 -47.49
CA THR A 363 -16.22 43.45 -48.68
C THR A 363 -17.11 43.20 -49.89
N VAL A 364 -17.24 44.20 -50.76
CA VAL A 364 -18.03 44.12 -51.99
C VAL A 364 -17.09 44.04 -53.19
N PHE A 365 -17.22 42.96 -53.95
CA PHE A 365 -16.50 42.76 -55.20
C PHE A 365 -17.42 43.13 -56.37
N CYS A 366 -16.88 43.88 -57.32
CA CYS A 366 -17.57 44.32 -58.53
C CYS A 366 -16.81 43.81 -59.75
N GLN A 367 -17.54 43.17 -60.66
CA GLN A 367 -17.03 42.79 -61.97
C GLN A 367 -17.96 43.31 -63.07
N ARG A 368 -17.37 43.66 -64.22
CA ARG A 368 -18.03 44.15 -65.42
C ARG A 368 -17.99 43.03 -66.46
N CYS A 369 -19.15 42.58 -66.95
CA CYS A 369 -19.27 41.36 -67.76
C CYS A 369 -19.74 41.66 -69.19
N HIS A 370 -18.92 41.29 -70.17
CA HIS A 370 -19.27 41.34 -71.60
C HIS A 370 -19.39 39.92 -72.15
N PHE A 371 -20.61 39.52 -72.52
CA PHE A 371 -21.01 38.20 -73.07
C PHE A 371 -20.59 36.96 -72.28
N LEU A 372 -19.29 36.64 -72.24
CA LEU A 372 -18.70 35.42 -71.65
C LEU A 372 -17.49 35.69 -70.74
N SER A 373 -17.01 36.93 -70.65
CA SER A 373 -15.86 37.32 -69.83
C SER A 373 -16.20 38.46 -68.87
N CYS A 374 -15.80 38.32 -67.61
CA CYS A 374 -15.97 39.33 -66.57
C CYS A 374 -14.61 39.84 -66.08
N GLU A 375 -14.44 41.16 -66.08
CA GLU A 375 -13.23 41.87 -65.62
C GLU A 375 -13.53 42.62 -64.32
N PRO A 376 -12.53 42.98 -63.48
CA PRO A 376 -12.75 43.89 -62.37
C PRO A 376 -13.36 45.22 -62.81
N CYS A 377 -14.22 45.82 -62.00
CA CYS A 377 -14.82 47.12 -62.31
C CYS A 377 -13.78 48.24 -62.45
N GLU A 378 -14.10 49.21 -63.31
CA GLU A 378 -13.21 50.31 -63.65
C GLU A 378 -12.99 51.28 -62.47
N PRO A 379 -11.84 51.99 -62.39
CA PRO A 379 -11.56 52.93 -61.29
C PRO A 379 -12.55 54.10 -61.14
N GLY A 380 -13.42 54.33 -62.13
CA GLY A 380 -14.50 55.32 -62.06
C GLY A 380 -15.71 54.88 -61.22
N VAL A 381 -15.80 53.62 -60.83
CA VAL A 381 -16.87 53.10 -59.95
C VAL A 381 -16.52 53.41 -58.49
N VAL A 382 -17.34 54.24 -57.84
CA VAL A 382 -17.10 54.74 -56.48
C VAL A 382 -18.06 54.08 -55.48
N PHE A 383 -17.51 53.55 -54.39
CA PHE A 383 -18.28 52.92 -53.30
C PHE A 383 -18.35 53.86 -52.10
N SER A 384 -19.56 54.22 -51.68
CA SER A 384 -19.81 55.04 -50.50
C SER A 384 -20.40 54.18 -49.36
N PRO A 385 -19.76 54.07 -48.18
CA PRO A 385 -18.54 54.79 -47.74
C PRO A 385 -17.22 54.14 -48.16
N SER A 386 -17.20 52.84 -48.50
CA SER A 386 -16.01 52.12 -48.97
C SER A 386 -16.40 50.78 -49.63
N ALA A 387 -15.50 50.18 -50.41
CA ALA A 387 -15.70 48.83 -50.96
C ALA A 387 -15.38 47.71 -49.95
N SER A 388 -14.55 47.97 -48.94
CA SER A 388 -14.06 46.98 -47.98
C SER A 388 -14.05 47.53 -46.55
N GLY A 389 -14.15 46.64 -45.55
CA GLY A 389 -14.18 47.02 -44.14
C GLY A 389 -15.53 47.59 -43.68
N LEU A 390 -16.59 47.36 -44.46
CA LEU A 390 -17.94 47.83 -44.15
C LEU A 390 -18.49 47.13 -42.91
N THR A 391 -19.02 47.89 -41.95
CA THR A 391 -19.71 47.36 -40.76
C THR A 391 -21.23 47.40 -40.90
N LYS A 392 -21.75 48.26 -41.78
CA LYS A 392 -23.17 48.32 -42.18
C LYS A 392 -23.44 47.33 -43.30
N THR A 393 -24.69 46.89 -43.43
CA THR A 393 -25.14 45.92 -44.44
C THR A 393 -25.71 46.59 -45.69
N ALA A 394 -25.17 47.75 -46.06
CA ALA A 394 -25.52 48.49 -47.25
C ALA A 394 -24.32 49.31 -47.75
N VAL A 395 -24.25 49.51 -49.07
CA VAL A 395 -23.29 50.39 -49.75
C VAL A 395 -23.97 51.03 -50.96
N ASP A 396 -23.67 52.29 -51.24
CA ASP A 396 -24.07 52.97 -52.46
C ASP A 396 -22.92 52.94 -53.46
N VAL A 397 -23.25 52.70 -54.74
CA VAL A 397 -22.28 52.54 -55.84
C VAL A 397 -22.64 53.50 -56.97
N ASP A 398 -21.74 54.44 -57.23
CA ASP A 398 -21.87 55.47 -58.25
C ASP A 398 -20.88 55.26 -59.40
N GLY A 399 -21.16 55.85 -60.56
CA GLY A 399 -20.26 55.81 -61.73
C GLY A 399 -20.41 54.58 -62.61
N LEU A 400 -21.56 53.90 -62.57
CA LEU A 400 -21.85 52.77 -63.48
C LEU A 400 -22.16 53.24 -64.90
N GLU A 401 -21.61 52.54 -65.89
CA GLU A 401 -21.84 52.81 -67.31
C GLU A 401 -23.22 52.31 -67.76
N ALA A 402 -23.93 53.14 -68.54
CA ALA A 402 -25.21 52.77 -69.12
C ALA A 402 -25.06 51.70 -70.20
N TYR A 403 -26.02 50.78 -70.29
CA TYR A 403 -26.03 49.59 -71.15
C TYR A 403 -25.00 48.49 -70.80
N THR A 404 -24.23 48.64 -69.73
CA THR A 404 -23.24 47.66 -69.29
C THR A 404 -23.81 46.75 -68.18
N ASN A 405 -23.43 45.47 -68.22
CA ASN A 405 -23.82 44.48 -67.21
C ASN A 405 -22.74 44.36 -66.14
N TYR A 406 -23.14 44.53 -64.89
CA TYR A 406 -22.28 44.40 -63.72
C TYR A 406 -22.73 43.25 -62.82
N THR A 407 -21.78 42.58 -62.17
CA THR A 407 -22.04 41.57 -61.16
C THR A 407 -21.40 41.96 -59.84
N PHE A 408 -22.20 41.98 -58.77
CA PHE A 408 -21.76 42.33 -57.42
C PHE A 408 -21.82 41.12 -56.50
N ALA A 409 -20.71 40.81 -55.82
CA ALA A 409 -20.62 39.75 -54.83
C ALA A 409 -20.19 40.31 -53.48
N VAL A 410 -20.90 39.94 -52.41
CA VAL A 410 -20.59 40.42 -51.04
C VAL A 410 -19.97 39.28 -50.24
N GLU A 411 -18.80 39.52 -49.67
CA GLU A 411 -18.12 38.62 -48.72
C GLU A 411 -18.31 39.14 -47.29
N ALA A 412 -18.53 38.23 -46.34
CA ALA A 412 -18.46 38.51 -44.91
C ALA A 412 -17.13 37.99 -44.35
N ARG A 413 -16.46 38.77 -43.51
CA ARG A 413 -15.17 38.46 -42.90
C ARG A 413 -15.17 38.85 -41.43
N ASN A 414 -14.45 38.08 -40.61
CA ASN A 414 -14.22 38.33 -39.19
C ASN A 414 -12.72 38.15 -38.85
N GLY A 415 -12.32 38.39 -37.60
CA GLY A 415 -10.91 38.36 -37.17
C GLY A 415 -10.15 37.05 -37.41
N VAL A 416 -10.84 35.93 -37.66
CA VAL A 416 -10.23 34.62 -37.97
C VAL A 416 -10.31 34.21 -39.44
N SER A 417 -10.94 35.02 -40.30
CA SER A 417 -11.17 34.69 -41.71
C SER A 417 -9.91 34.62 -42.58
N GLY A 418 -8.75 35.04 -42.06
CA GLY A 418 -7.44 34.91 -42.72
C GLY A 418 -6.58 33.74 -42.23
N MET A 419 -7.06 32.91 -41.31
CA MET A 419 -6.21 31.97 -40.55
C MET A 419 -6.26 30.50 -41.03
N GLY A 420 -6.98 30.22 -42.13
CA GLY A 420 -7.11 28.87 -42.67
C GLY A 420 -7.39 28.84 -44.17
N PRO A 421 -7.20 27.68 -44.83
CA PRO A 421 -7.32 27.52 -46.29
C PRO A 421 -8.79 27.42 -46.77
N ALA A 422 -9.72 28.09 -46.08
CA ALA A 422 -11.14 28.02 -46.42
C ALA A 422 -11.41 28.78 -47.74
N PRO A 423 -12.12 28.19 -48.71
CA PRO A 423 -12.50 28.90 -49.93
C PRO A 423 -13.43 30.07 -49.59
N GLN A 424 -13.19 31.22 -50.23
CA GLN A 424 -13.97 32.45 -50.05
C GLN A 424 -15.46 32.17 -50.27
N ARG A 425 -16.26 32.30 -49.20
CA ARG A 425 -17.72 32.09 -49.25
C ARG A 425 -18.41 33.42 -49.54
N THR A 426 -18.21 33.92 -50.75
CA THR A 426 -18.99 35.03 -51.28
C THR A 426 -20.47 34.66 -51.36
N ALA A 427 -21.35 35.63 -51.13
CA ALA A 427 -22.75 35.51 -51.51
C ALA A 427 -22.85 35.32 -53.04
N PRO A 428 -23.88 34.61 -53.55
CA PRO A 428 -24.10 34.48 -54.99
C PRO A 428 -24.17 35.86 -55.64
N ALA A 429 -23.39 36.04 -56.72
CA ALA A 429 -23.27 37.34 -57.36
C ALA A 429 -24.60 37.80 -57.98
N VAL A 430 -24.96 39.05 -57.71
CA VAL A 430 -26.19 39.66 -58.21
C VAL A 430 -25.91 40.36 -59.53
N TRP A 431 -26.72 40.06 -60.54
CA TRP A 431 -26.62 40.60 -61.90
C TRP A 431 -27.42 41.90 -62.03
N VAL A 432 -26.75 42.97 -62.45
CA VAL A 432 -27.32 44.32 -62.59
C VAL A 432 -27.10 44.80 -64.02
N ALA A 433 -28.18 45.09 -64.75
CA ALA A 433 -28.14 45.67 -66.09
C ALA A 433 -28.59 47.15 -66.02
N VAL A 434 -27.74 48.08 -66.47
CA VAL A 434 -27.97 49.53 -66.30
C VAL A 434 -28.76 50.10 -67.50
N GLY A 435 -30.05 50.42 -67.29
CA GLY A 435 -30.97 50.86 -68.35
C GLY A 435 -31.20 52.39 -68.46
N HIS A 436 -31.86 52.83 -69.54
CA HIS A 436 -32.20 54.24 -69.80
C HIS A 436 -33.38 54.77 -68.97
N ALA A 437 -33.51 56.10 -68.91
CA ALA A 437 -34.34 56.82 -67.94
C ALA A 437 -35.87 56.83 -68.20
N ALA A 438 -36.63 56.74 -67.11
CA ALA A 438 -38.01 57.21 -66.84
C ALA A 438 -39.17 56.80 -67.79
N PRO A 439 -40.06 55.88 -67.35
CA PRO A 439 -41.34 55.58 -68.02
C PRO A 439 -42.46 56.61 -67.78
N VAL A 440 -43.52 56.53 -68.61
CA VAL A 440 -44.64 57.50 -68.71
C VAL A 440 -45.63 57.42 -67.54
N THR A 441 -46.11 58.57 -67.06
CA THR A 441 -47.07 58.70 -65.94
C THR A 441 -48.54 58.83 -66.40
N VAL A 442 -49.46 58.28 -65.61
CA VAL A 442 -50.92 58.50 -65.72
C VAL A 442 -51.32 59.67 -64.81
N SER A 443 -52.13 60.61 -65.30
CA SER A 443 -52.36 61.91 -64.63
C SER A 443 -53.81 62.26 -64.27
N GLN A 444 -54.83 61.53 -64.77
CA GLN A 444 -56.25 61.86 -64.52
C GLN A 444 -57.13 60.60 -64.44
N PHE A 445 -58.02 60.58 -63.44
CA PHE A 445 -59.02 59.54 -63.17
C PHE A 445 -60.45 60.07 -63.31
N ILE A 446 -61.38 59.20 -63.73
CA ILE A 446 -62.80 59.48 -63.95
C ILE A 446 -63.62 58.37 -63.26
N LEU A 447 -64.41 58.71 -62.25
CA LEU A 447 -65.36 57.77 -61.62
C LEU A 447 -66.57 57.57 -62.55
N THR A 448 -66.95 56.31 -62.79
CA THR A 448 -68.06 55.94 -63.68
C THR A 448 -69.25 55.32 -62.95
N GLN A 449 -69.04 54.58 -61.85
CA GLN A 449 -70.10 54.01 -61.01
C GLN A 449 -69.64 53.89 -59.54
N ARG A 450 -70.59 53.97 -58.60
CA ARG A 450 -70.38 53.84 -57.15
C ARG A 450 -71.61 53.21 -56.51
N ASP A 451 -71.39 52.08 -55.83
CA ASP A 451 -72.40 51.34 -55.05
C ASP A 451 -71.92 51.19 -53.59
N ASP A 452 -72.55 50.32 -52.80
CA ASP A 452 -72.13 50.00 -51.43
C ASP A 452 -70.85 49.16 -51.37
N SER A 453 -70.69 48.26 -52.34
CA SER A 453 -69.62 47.26 -52.41
C SER A 453 -68.80 47.34 -53.70
N SER A 454 -69.07 48.32 -54.59
CA SER A 454 -68.33 48.51 -55.84
C SER A 454 -68.01 49.96 -56.22
N LEU A 455 -66.88 50.13 -56.91
CA LEU A 455 -66.41 51.39 -57.51
C LEU A 455 -65.85 51.11 -58.91
N SER A 456 -66.34 51.82 -59.93
CA SER A 456 -65.83 51.72 -61.30
C SER A 456 -65.13 53.01 -61.70
N VAL A 457 -63.87 52.91 -62.15
CA VAL A 457 -63.00 54.05 -62.45
C VAL A 457 -62.30 53.84 -63.80
N SER A 458 -62.15 54.91 -64.59
CA SER A 458 -61.38 54.92 -65.83
C SER A 458 -60.34 56.04 -65.85
N TRP A 459 -59.35 55.95 -66.74
CA TRP A 459 -58.32 56.97 -66.92
C TRP A 459 -58.04 57.20 -68.41
N LEU A 460 -57.38 58.31 -68.73
CA LEU A 460 -56.97 58.61 -70.10
C LEU A 460 -55.74 57.78 -70.48
N ALA A 461 -55.88 56.89 -71.47
CA ALA A 461 -54.76 56.17 -72.07
C ALA A 461 -53.78 57.17 -72.75
N PRO A 462 -52.45 57.02 -72.56
CA PRO A 462 -51.47 57.90 -73.21
C PRO A 462 -51.53 57.81 -74.74
N ARG A 463 -51.53 58.97 -75.43
CA ARG A 463 -51.49 59.03 -76.91
C ARG A 463 -50.14 58.53 -77.44
N GLN A 464 -50.06 57.25 -77.83
CA GLN A 464 -48.85 56.69 -78.45
C GLN A 464 -48.79 56.88 -79.97
N ARG A 465 -47.56 56.96 -80.50
CA ARG A 465 -47.24 56.91 -81.94
C ARG A 465 -46.76 55.52 -82.41
N SER A 466 -46.73 54.52 -81.52
CA SER A 466 -46.24 53.16 -81.77
C SER A 466 -47.32 52.12 -81.47
N ARG A 467 -47.18 50.92 -82.03
CA ARG A 467 -48.19 49.84 -82.06
C ARG A 467 -47.94 48.75 -81.01
N THR A 468 -47.37 49.11 -79.87
CA THR A 468 -47.01 48.22 -78.75
C THR A 468 -48.12 48.17 -77.70
N SER A 469 -48.46 46.97 -77.21
CA SER A 469 -49.44 46.78 -76.13
C SER A 469 -48.91 47.35 -74.81
N VAL A 470 -49.71 48.20 -74.17
CA VAL A 470 -49.48 48.72 -72.82
C VAL A 470 -50.47 48.03 -71.89
N GLU A 471 -49.98 47.48 -70.80
CA GLU A 471 -50.81 46.99 -69.70
C GLU A 471 -50.84 48.03 -68.57
N TYR A 472 -51.84 47.96 -67.70
CA TYR A 472 -52.00 48.82 -66.55
C TYR A 472 -52.03 47.97 -65.29
N GLU A 473 -51.29 48.41 -64.28
CA GLU A 473 -51.37 47.85 -62.94
C GLU A 473 -52.01 48.87 -62.02
N VAL A 474 -53.15 48.47 -61.46
CA VAL A 474 -53.98 49.26 -60.56
C VAL A 474 -53.79 48.74 -59.15
N MET A 475 -53.34 49.61 -58.25
CA MET A 475 -53.23 49.34 -56.82
C MET A 475 -54.27 50.17 -56.08
N PHE A 476 -55.05 49.52 -55.21
CA PHE A 476 -56.01 50.19 -54.34
C PHE A 476 -55.94 49.66 -52.90
N PHE A 477 -56.19 50.53 -51.94
CA PHE A 477 -56.18 50.24 -50.51
C PHE A 477 -57.14 51.16 -49.76
N GLU A 478 -57.58 50.72 -48.58
CA GLU A 478 -58.42 51.52 -47.70
C GLU A 478 -57.60 52.67 -47.07
N LYS A 479 -58.19 53.87 -47.01
CA LYS A 479 -57.54 55.08 -46.49
C LYS A 479 -57.33 54.98 -44.98
N GLY A 480 -56.19 54.44 -44.59
CA GLY A 480 -55.80 54.13 -43.21
C GLY A 480 -55.15 52.75 -43.04
N GLU A 481 -55.41 51.80 -43.96
CA GLU A 481 -54.77 50.47 -44.01
C GLU A 481 -53.82 50.35 -45.23
N GLU A 482 -52.86 51.26 -45.38
CA GLU A 482 -51.90 51.29 -46.51
C GLU A 482 -51.11 49.96 -46.68
N ALA A 483 -50.94 49.20 -45.60
CA ALA A 483 -50.30 47.88 -45.61
C ALA A 483 -51.14 46.78 -46.30
N ARG A 484 -52.42 47.02 -46.57
CA ARG A 484 -53.39 46.02 -47.06
C ARG A 484 -53.95 46.40 -48.42
N TYR A 485 -53.06 46.47 -49.40
CA TYR A 485 -53.39 46.80 -50.78
C TYR A 485 -53.77 45.58 -51.62
N THR A 486 -54.61 45.81 -52.63
CA THR A 486 -54.95 44.84 -53.67
C THR A 486 -54.46 45.37 -55.02
N VAL A 487 -53.99 44.46 -55.89
CA VAL A 487 -53.44 44.78 -57.22
C VAL A 487 -54.25 44.08 -58.30
N LYS A 488 -54.63 44.80 -59.36
CA LYS A 488 -55.24 44.25 -60.58
C LYS A 488 -54.42 44.63 -61.81
N HIS A 489 -54.19 43.67 -62.71
CA HIS A 489 -53.58 43.88 -64.03
C HIS A 489 -54.67 43.93 -65.11
N LEU A 490 -54.60 44.92 -66.00
CA LEU A 490 -55.66 45.26 -66.96
C LEU A 490 -55.04 45.68 -68.29
N VAL A 491 -55.71 45.34 -69.40
CA VAL A 491 -55.30 45.79 -70.75
C VAL A 491 -56.05 47.07 -71.18
N GLU A 492 -57.25 47.27 -70.65
CA GLU A 492 -58.06 48.47 -70.87
C GLU A 492 -57.78 49.55 -69.80
N PRO A 493 -57.96 50.85 -70.13
CA PRO A 493 -57.77 51.95 -69.19
C PRO A 493 -59.01 52.17 -68.28
N ASN A 494 -59.60 51.08 -67.81
CA ASN A 494 -60.75 51.06 -66.92
C ASN A 494 -60.62 49.92 -65.89
N VAL A 495 -61.29 50.05 -64.75
CA VAL A 495 -61.36 49.03 -63.71
C VAL A 495 -62.72 49.07 -63.02
N THR A 496 -63.26 47.89 -62.71
CA THR A 496 -64.34 47.72 -61.73
C THR A 496 -63.76 47.04 -60.48
N LEU A 497 -63.91 47.71 -59.34
CA LEU A 497 -63.57 47.22 -58.01
C LEU A 497 -64.87 46.72 -57.38
N THR A 498 -64.83 45.50 -56.85
CA THR A 498 -65.94 44.79 -56.20
C THR A 498 -65.48 44.37 -54.80
N ASP A 499 -66.41 43.88 -53.98
CA ASP A 499 -66.12 43.33 -52.65
C ASP A 499 -65.49 44.36 -51.69
N LEU A 500 -65.78 45.65 -51.94
CA LEU A 500 -65.30 46.76 -51.12
C LEU A 500 -66.10 46.88 -49.83
N GLN A 501 -65.47 47.43 -48.79
CA GLN A 501 -66.20 47.79 -47.58
C GLN A 501 -67.11 49.00 -47.84
N PRO A 502 -68.30 49.03 -47.23
CA PRO A 502 -69.33 50.04 -47.44
C PRO A 502 -69.15 51.28 -46.53
N ASP A 503 -69.45 52.47 -47.07
CA ASP A 503 -69.11 53.81 -46.56
C ASP A 503 -67.60 54.07 -46.30
N THR A 504 -66.74 53.27 -46.92
CA THR A 504 -65.28 53.32 -46.76
C THR A 504 -64.60 54.12 -47.86
N ALA A 505 -63.56 54.89 -47.51
CA ALA A 505 -62.74 55.63 -48.46
C ALA A 505 -61.53 54.79 -48.91
N TYR A 506 -61.33 54.71 -50.23
CA TYR A 506 -60.27 53.98 -50.91
C TYR A 506 -59.37 54.93 -51.68
N LEU A 507 -58.06 54.71 -51.59
CA LEU A 507 -57.04 55.38 -52.40
C LEU A 507 -56.64 54.48 -53.57
N LEU A 508 -56.60 55.06 -54.76
CA LEU A 508 -56.29 54.40 -56.03
C LEU A 508 -55.03 55.01 -56.65
N ARG A 509 -54.10 54.17 -57.12
CA ARG A 509 -52.98 54.60 -57.96
C ARG A 509 -52.69 53.59 -59.06
N VAL A 510 -52.26 54.10 -60.23
CA VAL A 510 -52.11 53.30 -61.45
C VAL A 510 -50.77 53.57 -62.11
N ARG A 511 -50.09 52.51 -62.56
CA ARG A 511 -48.88 52.60 -63.39
C ARG A 511 -49.08 51.87 -64.72
N SER A 512 -48.40 52.34 -65.77
CA SER A 512 -48.31 51.59 -67.03
C SER A 512 -47.20 50.56 -66.96
N ILE A 513 -47.45 49.36 -67.46
CA ILE A 513 -46.46 48.30 -67.69
C ILE A 513 -46.13 48.27 -69.18
N THR A 514 -44.83 48.21 -69.47
CA THR A 514 -44.29 48.09 -70.83
C THR A 514 -43.35 46.88 -70.91
N PRO A 515 -42.95 46.41 -72.11
CA PRO A 515 -41.92 45.38 -72.25
C PRO A 515 -40.55 45.72 -71.63
N LEU A 516 -40.33 46.99 -71.26
CA LEU A 516 -39.13 47.50 -70.60
C LEU A 516 -39.27 47.59 -69.06
N GLY A 517 -40.42 47.18 -68.52
CA GLY A 517 -40.72 47.20 -67.08
C GLY A 517 -41.90 48.10 -66.69
N PRO A 518 -42.26 48.11 -65.39
CA PRO A 518 -43.32 48.95 -64.84
C PRO A 518 -42.86 50.41 -64.66
N GLY A 519 -43.75 51.35 -64.99
CA GLY A 519 -43.55 52.77 -64.74
C GLY A 519 -43.81 53.21 -63.30
N PRO A 520 -43.56 54.50 -62.99
CA PRO A 520 -44.00 55.10 -61.73
C PRO A 520 -45.53 55.11 -61.64
N TYR A 521 -46.06 55.01 -60.42
CA TYR A 521 -47.50 55.21 -60.17
C TYR A 521 -47.91 56.67 -60.37
N SER A 522 -49.19 56.85 -60.73
CA SER A 522 -49.90 58.12 -60.66
C SER A 522 -49.89 58.70 -59.23
N GLN A 523 -50.27 59.97 -59.09
CA GLN A 523 -50.74 60.48 -57.80
C GLN A 523 -51.97 59.69 -57.34
N GLU A 524 -52.15 59.63 -56.02
CA GLU A 524 -53.20 58.84 -55.38
C GLU A 524 -54.54 59.59 -55.43
N GLN A 525 -55.59 58.90 -55.87
CA GLN A 525 -56.94 59.46 -56.00
C GLN A 525 -57.90 58.77 -55.04
N GLU A 526 -58.63 59.57 -54.26
CA GLU A 526 -59.60 59.10 -53.28
C GLU A 526 -61.01 58.93 -53.88
N PHE A 527 -61.64 57.80 -53.57
CA PHE A 527 -63.04 57.47 -53.88
C PHE A 527 -63.68 56.82 -52.63
N ARG A 528 -65.00 56.95 -52.44
CA ARG A 528 -65.72 56.39 -51.27
C ARG A 528 -66.90 55.53 -51.73
N THR A 529 -67.24 54.46 -51.02
CA THR A 529 -68.42 53.58 -51.26
C THR A 529 -69.69 54.08 -50.54
N LEU A 530 -70.83 53.39 -50.64
CA LEU A 530 -72.08 53.66 -49.91
C LEU A 530 -72.25 52.71 -48.69
N PRO A 531 -73.02 53.04 -47.63
CA PRO A 531 -73.21 52.19 -46.44
C PRO A 531 -74.11 50.94 -46.66
N PRO A 532 -74.02 49.88 -45.81
CA PRO A 532 -74.69 48.59 -46.05
C PRO A 532 -75.91 48.30 -45.14
N ASP A 533 -76.72 47.31 -45.53
CA ASP A 533 -77.69 46.63 -44.65
C ASP A 533 -77.07 45.40 -43.93
N THR A 534 -77.63 44.99 -42.78
CA THR A 534 -76.90 44.17 -41.76
C THR A 534 -77.43 42.74 -41.50
N GLY A 535 -76.54 41.74 -41.26
CA GLY A 535 -76.97 40.36 -40.91
C GLY A 535 -75.92 39.21 -40.66
N ALA A 536 -75.23 39.22 -39.50
CA ALA A 536 -74.82 38.11 -38.56
C ALA A 536 -74.38 36.62 -38.92
N LEU A 537 -73.23 36.20 -38.34
CA LEU A 537 -72.90 35.00 -37.45
C LEU A 537 -72.58 33.51 -37.87
N SER A 538 -71.59 32.91 -37.13
CA SER A 538 -71.37 31.47 -36.69
C SER A 538 -70.90 30.36 -37.69
N GLY A 539 -70.31 29.18 -37.33
CA GLY A 539 -69.60 28.69 -36.11
C GLY A 539 -69.85 27.19 -35.67
N GLY A 540 -68.83 26.34 -35.37
CA GLY A 540 -69.00 24.99 -34.74
C GLY A 540 -67.95 23.84 -34.96
N VAL A 541 -67.93 22.79 -34.09
CA VAL A 541 -66.98 21.62 -34.03
C VAL A 541 -67.69 20.31 -33.52
N ILE A 542 -67.10 19.09 -33.68
CA ILE A 542 -67.17 17.84 -32.82
C ILE A 542 -67.50 16.49 -33.57
N VAL A 543 -67.08 15.32 -33.00
CA VAL A 543 -67.31 13.88 -33.34
C VAL A 543 -66.25 13.23 -34.28
N SER A 544 -65.50 12.14 -34.02
CA SER A 544 -65.29 11.11 -32.94
C SER A 544 -66.07 9.77 -32.97
N ILE A 545 -65.41 8.59 -32.88
CA ILE A 545 -65.81 7.31 -32.14
C ILE A 545 -65.11 5.97 -32.55
N VAL A 546 -64.68 5.75 -33.81
CA VAL A 546 -64.61 4.36 -34.37
C VAL A 546 -63.55 3.36 -33.83
N PHE A 547 -62.31 3.75 -33.50
CA PHE A 547 -61.18 2.79 -33.52
C PHE A 547 -60.93 1.93 -32.25
N GLY A 548 -61.81 1.95 -31.25
CA GLY A 548 -61.60 1.27 -29.95
C GLY A 548 -61.65 -0.26 -29.96
N VAL A 549 -62.06 -0.90 -31.07
CA VAL A 549 -62.37 -2.34 -31.12
C VAL A 549 -61.14 -3.24 -31.30
N LEU A 550 -60.05 -2.73 -31.89
CA LEU A 550 -58.89 -3.55 -32.28
C LEU A 550 -57.94 -3.94 -31.13
N LEU A 551 -58.14 -3.39 -29.93
CA LEU A 551 -57.22 -3.58 -28.80
C LEU A 551 -57.49 -4.87 -27.99
N PHE A 552 -58.61 -5.56 -28.24
CA PHE A 552 -59.10 -6.64 -27.37
C PHE A 552 -58.54 -8.04 -27.69
N VAL A 553 -58.20 -8.33 -28.96
CA VAL A 553 -57.88 -9.70 -29.42
C VAL A 553 -56.43 -10.11 -29.14
N GLY A 554 -55.47 -9.18 -29.24
CA GLY A 554 -54.04 -9.48 -29.05
C GLY A 554 -53.64 -9.83 -27.60
N LEU A 555 -54.40 -9.34 -26.62
CA LEU A 555 -54.06 -9.47 -25.19
C LEU A 555 -54.32 -10.87 -24.60
N LEU A 556 -55.16 -11.69 -25.26
CA LEU A 556 -55.59 -12.99 -24.73
C LEU A 556 -54.58 -14.13 -24.96
N LEU A 557 -53.75 -14.06 -26.02
CA LEU A 557 -52.79 -15.13 -26.34
C LEU A 557 -51.50 -15.08 -25.51
N GLY A 558 -51.03 -13.89 -25.13
CA GLY A 558 -49.80 -13.75 -24.34
C GLY A 558 -49.91 -14.21 -22.88
N LEU A 559 -51.09 -14.11 -22.28
CA LEU A 559 -51.30 -14.37 -20.84
C LEU A 559 -51.30 -15.86 -20.45
N LEU A 560 -51.45 -16.79 -21.40
CA LEU A 560 -51.55 -18.22 -21.13
C LEU A 560 -50.20 -18.94 -20.94
N ILE A 561 -49.11 -18.40 -21.50
CA ILE A 561 -47.79 -19.06 -21.46
C ILE A 561 -47.02 -18.69 -20.18
N PHE A 562 -47.08 -17.43 -19.73
CA PHE A 562 -46.23 -16.97 -18.62
C PHE A 562 -46.80 -17.20 -17.21
N ARG A 563 -48.12 -17.39 -17.05
CA ARG A 563 -48.75 -17.60 -15.73
C ARG A 563 -48.65 -19.02 -15.18
N ARG A 564 -47.99 -19.96 -15.86
CA ARG A 564 -47.96 -21.38 -15.46
C ARG A 564 -46.82 -21.82 -14.55
N LYS A 565 -45.92 -20.92 -14.12
CA LYS A 565 -44.87 -21.28 -13.14
C LYS A 565 -44.39 -20.17 -12.19
N GLN A 566 -45.29 -19.28 -11.78
CA GLN A 566 -45.09 -18.48 -10.57
C GLN A 566 -45.60 -19.25 -9.33
N THR A 567 -44.88 -19.14 -8.20
CA THR A 567 -45.38 -19.29 -6.82
C THR A 567 -46.03 -20.63 -6.36
N ARG A 568 -45.20 -21.57 -5.87
CA ARG A 568 -45.45 -22.57 -4.79
C ARG A 568 -44.16 -23.40 -4.60
N ARG A 569 -43.50 -23.56 -3.44
CA ARG A 569 -43.74 -23.18 -2.02
C ARG A 569 -42.40 -22.99 -1.25
N ARG A 570 -42.41 -22.04 -0.30
CA ARG A 570 -41.87 -22.02 1.10
C ARG A 570 -40.61 -22.81 1.55
N GLN A 571 -39.84 -22.10 2.40
CA GLN A 571 -39.12 -22.50 3.64
C GLN A 571 -37.67 -23.08 3.61
N ALA A 572 -36.95 -22.70 4.68
CA ALA A 572 -35.68 -23.22 5.25
C ALA A 572 -34.31 -22.72 4.70
N ARG A 573 -33.48 -22.24 5.65
CA ARG A 573 -32.00 -22.23 5.73
C ARG A 573 -31.56 -23.56 6.43
N PRO A 574 -30.26 -23.94 6.52
CA PRO A 574 -29.06 -23.41 5.87
C PRO A 574 -28.18 -24.50 5.19
N ASP A 575 -26.95 -24.09 4.84
CA ASP A 575 -25.71 -24.86 4.67
C ASP A 575 -25.52 -25.87 3.53
N TYR A 576 -24.30 -25.81 3.00
CA TYR A 576 -23.83 -26.44 1.78
C TYR A 576 -22.96 -27.63 2.13
N ASN A 577 -23.31 -28.82 1.66
CA ASN A 577 -22.42 -29.98 1.73
C ASN A 577 -22.37 -30.66 0.35
N THR A 578 -21.16 -30.68 -0.21
CA THR A 578 -20.52 -31.85 -0.82
C THR A 578 -21.35 -32.71 -1.77
N SER A 579 -21.02 -32.60 -3.07
CA SER A 579 -20.97 -33.76 -3.96
C SER A 579 -19.49 -34.06 -4.21
N GLY A 580 -18.97 -35.29 -4.07
CA GLY A 580 -19.66 -36.57 -4.09
C GLY A 580 -19.41 -37.28 -5.41
N PHE A 581 -18.14 -37.57 -5.70
CA PHE A 581 -17.74 -38.46 -6.79
C PHE A 581 -17.17 -39.73 -6.16
N ASP A 582 -17.94 -40.81 -6.22
CA ASP A 582 -17.66 -42.07 -5.54
C ASP A 582 -17.09 -43.10 -6.52
N ARG A 583 -15.97 -43.74 -6.14
CA ARG A 583 -15.58 -45.03 -6.73
C ARG A 583 -14.71 -45.88 -5.81
N GLU A 584 -15.38 -46.44 -4.82
CA GLU A 584 -15.20 -47.82 -4.33
C GLU A 584 -13.80 -48.33 -3.91
N LYS A 585 -13.70 -48.53 -2.58
CA LYS A 585 -13.28 -49.79 -1.92
C LYS A 585 -11.88 -50.35 -2.25
N VAL A 586 -10.95 -50.04 -1.34
CA VAL A 586 -10.20 -51.10 -0.64
C VAL A 586 -10.39 -50.91 0.87
N TRP A 587 -11.04 -51.88 1.53
CA TRP A 587 -11.13 -51.91 2.99
C TRP A 587 -9.79 -52.36 3.58
N LEU A 588 -9.05 -51.44 4.18
CA LEU A 588 -7.97 -51.73 5.12
C LEU A 588 -8.29 -51.03 6.44
N LYS A 589 -8.20 -51.79 7.54
CA LYS A 589 -8.82 -51.45 8.84
C LYS A 589 -8.23 -50.16 9.43
N PRO A 590 -9.04 -49.31 10.10
CA PRO A 590 -8.51 -48.26 10.95
C PRO A 590 -7.76 -48.91 12.12
N TYR A 591 -6.48 -48.55 12.31
CA TYR A 591 -5.62 -49.17 13.30
C TYR A 591 -5.69 -48.43 14.64
N VAL A 592 -6.78 -48.72 15.37
CA VAL A 592 -7.07 -48.34 16.76
C VAL A 592 -7.02 -46.83 17.04
N ASP A 593 -8.18 -46.21 16.85
CA ASP A 593 -8.63 -45.16 17.76
C ASP A 593 -8.69 -45.73 19.20
N LEU A 594 -8.13 -45.01 20.18
CA LEU A 594 -8.16 -45.38 21.59
C LEU A 594 -9.41 -44.84 22.33
N GLN A 595 -10.27 -44.07 21.67
CA GLN A 595 -11.51 -43.54 22.25
C GLN A 595 -12.74 -44.48 22.32
N PRO A 596 -12.72 -45.78 21.95
CA PRO A 596 -13.82 -46.71 22.23
C PRO A 596 -13.48 -47.85 23.21
N TYR A 597 -12.45 -47.72 24.05
CA TYR A 597 -12.15 -48.68 25.11
C TYR A 597 -12.40 -48.11 26.52
N ASP A 598 -13.47 -48.58 27.16
CA ASP A 598 -13.79 -48.29 28.59
C ASP A 598 -12.72 -48.82 29.59
N ASP A 599 -11.77 -49.64 29.11
CA ASP A 599 -10.63 -50.17 29.88
C ASP A 599 -9.36 -50.18 29.00
N PRO A 600 -8.46 -49.20 29.17
CA PRO A 600 -7.26 -49.06 28.31
C PRO A 600 -6.25 -50.19 28.48
N SER A 601 -6.31 -50.94 29.59
CA SER A 601 -5.42 -52.08 29.83
C SER A 601 -5.66 -53.26 28.88
N ARG A 602 -6.77 -53.24 28.12
CA ARG A 602 -7.12 -54.26 27.13
C ARG A 602 -6.61 -53.97 25.72
N GLY A 603 -6.69 -52.71 25.25
CA GLY A 603 -6.26 -52.34 23.89
C GLY A 603 -4.74 -52.43 23.67
N VAL A 604 -3.97 -52.30 24.75
CA VAL A 604 -2.50 -52.46 24.79
C VAL A 604 -2.05 -53.87 24.34
N LEU A 605 -2.90 -54.90 24.47
CA LEU A 605 -2.51 -56.31 24.31
C LEU A 605 -2.56 -56.84 22.85
N ASP A 606 -3.18 -56.12 21.91
CA ASP A 606 -3.32 -56.61 20.52
C ASP A 606 -2.01 -56.50 19.72
N PHE A 607 -1.13 -55.55 20.09
CA PHE A 607 0.14 -55.28 19.37
C PHE A 607 1.38 -55.31 20.27
N ILE A 608 1.20 -55.49 21.58
CA ILE A 608 2.30 -55.47 22.54
C ILE A 608 2.30 -56.74 23.38
N LYS A 609 3.49 -57.30 23.52
CA LYS A 609 3.73 -58.47 24.35
C LYS A 609 3.77 -58.09 25.83
N GLU A 610 2.74 -58.46 26.58
CA GLU A 610 2.79 -58.45 28.04
C GLU A 610 3.82 -59.49 28.54
N LEU A 611 4.72 -59.05 29.42
CA LEU A 611 5.79 -59.85 30.02
C LEU A 611 5.45 -60.18 31.47
N ASP A 612 5.86 -61.37 31.93
CA ASP A 612 5.83 -61.67 33.37
C ASP A 612 7.02 -60.98 34.06
N VAL A 613 6.78 -60.36 35.22
CA VAL A 613 7.81 -59.66 36.01
C VAL A 613 9.00 -60.57 36.33
N SER A 614 8.79 -61.87 36.53
CA SER A 614 9.88 -62.83 36.79
C SER A 614 10.85 -63.02 35.62
N CYS A 615 10.46 -62.63 34.40
CA CYS A 615 11.33 -62.63 33.23
C CYS A 615 12.22 -61.38 33.13
N VAL A 616 11.96 -60.33 33.93
CA VAL A 616 12.62 -59.02 33.86
C VAL A 616 13.45 -58.78 35.12
N THR A 617 14.75 -58.53 34.95
CA THR A 617 15.63 -58.11 36.05
C THR A 617 16.06 -56.67 35.82
N MET A 618 15.68 -55.75 36.72
CA MET A 618 16.23 -54.38 36.76
C MET A 618 17.60 -54.43 37.44
N GLU A 619 18.58 -53.70 36.90
CA GLU A 619 19.95 -53.67 37.40
C GLU A 619 20.27 -52.29 37.98
N ASN A 620 20.75 -51.35 37.16
CA ASN A 620 21.14 -50.01 37.56
C ASN A 620 20.39 -48.93 36.76
N VAL A 621 20.09 -47.80 37.39
CA VAL A 621 19.50 -46.62 36.73
C VAL A 621 20.47 -46.10 35.67
N ILE A 622 19.94 -45.75 34.49
CA ILE A 622 20.68 -45.15 33.36
C ILE A 622 20.13 -43.79 32.94
N GLY A 623 18.97 -43.37 33.48
CA GLY A 623 18.42 -42.03 33.30
C GLY A 623 17.14 -41.82 34.09
N GLU A 624 16.72 -40.57 34.25
CA GLU A 624 15.41 -40.20 34.79
C GLU A 624 14.62 -39.44 33.71
N GLY A 625 13.35 -39.81 33.50
CA GLY A 625 12.45 -39.18 32.54
C GLY A 625 11.12 -38.75 33.17
N GLU A 626 10.25 -38.16 32.35
CA GLU A 626 8.96 -37.56 32.77
C GLU A 626 8.06 -38.55 33.56
N PHE A 627 8.10 -39.82 33.20
CA PHE A 627 7.28 -40.88 33.78
C PHE A 627 7.95 -41.60 34.97
N GLY A 628 9.27 -41.58 35.07
CA GLY A 628 10.04 -42.41 35.99
C GLY A 628 11.47 -42.68 35.56
N GLU A 629 12.12 -43.53 36.34
CA GLU A 629 13.50 -43.92 36.10
C GLU A 629 13.56 -44.95 34.95
N VAL A 630 14.61 -44.82 34.13
CA VAL A 630 15.01 -45.79 33.12
C VAL A 630 16.13 -46.63 33.71
N TYR A 631 15.93 -47.94 33.77
CA TYR A 631 16.91 -48.90 34.25
C TYR A 631 17.55 -49.63 33.08
N ARG A 632 18.86 -49.88 33.16
CA ARG A 632 19.45 -51.03 32.48
C ARG A 632 18.94 -52.29 33.16
N GLY A 633 18.67 -53.32 32.38
CA GLY A 633 18.31 -54.61 32.92
C GLY A 633 18.51 -55.74 31.92
N SER A 634 17.97 -56.90 32.28
CA SER A 634 18.01 -58.06 31.43
C SER A 634 16.68 -58.81 31.38
N LEU A 635 16.29 -59.19 30.16
CA LEU A 635 15.10 -59.94 29.83
C LEU A 635 15.48 -61.40 29.54
N ARG A 636 14.86 -62.34 30.25
CA ARG A 636 15.05 -63.79 30.05
C ARG A 636 13.71 -64.46 29.78
N LEU A 637 13.38 -64.57 28.50
CA LEU A 637 12.19 -65.29 28.05
C LEU A 637 12.41 -66.81 28.10
N PRO A 638 11.37 -67.63 28.38
CA PRO A 638 11.47 -69.08 28.32
C PRO A 638 11.99 -69.56 26.96
N GLY A 639 13.06 -70.36 26.97
CA GLY A 639 13.68 -70.91 25.76
C GLY A 639 14.51 -69.93 24.91
N LYS A 640 14.72 -68.69 25.34
CA LYS A 640 15.66 -67.74 24.70
C LYS A 640 16.86 -67.42 25.60
N GLU A 641 17.92 -66.91 24.98
CA GLU A 641 19.07 -66.33 25.70
C GLU A 641 18.67 -65.05 26.45
N ARG A 642 19.54 -64.62 27.38
CA ARG A 642 19.35 -63.37 28.13
C ARG A 642 19.67 -62.17 27.23
N ILE A 643 18.70 -61.28 27.04
CA ILE A 643 18.84 -60.05 26.27
C ILE A 643 19.06 -58.88 27.24
N VAL A 644 19.93 -57.93 26.89
CA VAL A 644 20.10 -56.67 27.64
C VAL A 644 19.07 -55.66 27.14
N VAL A 645 18.34 -55.04 28.07
CA VAL A 645 17.17 -54.19 27.78
C VAL A 645 17.22 -52.89 28.57
N ALA A 646 16.57 -51.85 28.04
CA ALA A 646 16.22 -50.66 28.79
C ALA A 646 14.79 -50.80 29.31
N ILE A 647 14.56 -50.42 30.57
CA ILE A 647 13.30 -50.62 31.29
C ILE A 647 12.85 -49.26 31.82
N LYS A 648 11.88 -48.64 31.14
CA LYS A 648 11.26 -47.37 31.57
C LYS A 648 10.15 -47.69 32.57
N THR A 649 10.26 -47.17 33.80
CA THR A 649 9.27 -47.41 34.86
C THR A 649 8.29 -46.24 34.99
N LEU A 650 7.08 -46.48 35.50
CA LEU A 650 6.13 -45.42 35.89
C LEU A 650 6.14 -45.19 37.41
N LYS A 651 6.37 -43.94 37.84
CA LYS A 651 6.43 -43.52 39.26
C LYS A 651 5.15 -43.92 40.02
N PRO A 652 5.21 -44.37 41.29
CA PRO A 652 4.02 -44.82 42.04
C PRO A 652 2.90 -43.78 42.20
N THR A 653 3.24 -42.49 42.10
CA THR A 653 2.36 -41.32 42.28
C THR A 653 2.06 -40.63 40.93
N TYR A 654 1.72 -41.40 39.90
CA TYR A 654 1.39 -40.86 38.57
C TYR A 654 0.00 -40.19 38.54
N SER A 655 -0.16 -39.20 37.65
CA SER A 655 -1.48 -38.70 37.23
C SER A 655 -2.05 -39.52 36.08
N ASP A 656 -3.37 -39.48 35.88
CA ASP A 656 -4.04 -40.18 34.77
C ASP A 656 -3.45 -39.80 33.40
N SER A 657 -3.10 -38.52 33.21
CA SER A 657 -2.42 -38.01 32.01
C SER A 657 -1.06 -38.67 31.77
N GLN A 658 -0.23 -38.80 32.82
CA GLN A 658 1.07 -39.46 32.72
C GLN A 658 0.93 -40.96 32.44
N TRP A 659 -0.06 -41.61 33.04
CA TRP A 659 -0.37 -43.02 32.78
C TRP A 659 -0.81 -43.26 31.34
N TRP A 660 -1.70 -42.41 30.83
CA TRP A 660 -2.15 -42.44 29.44
C TRP A 660 -1.00 -42.24 28.45
N ASN A 661 -0.13 -41.24 28.68
CA ASN A 661 1.02 -40.99 27.81
C ASN A 661 2.03 -42.15 27.85
N PHE A 662 2.27 -42.75 29.01
CA PHE A 662 3.14 -43.93 29.16
C PHE A 662 2.63 -45.14 28.35
N LEU A 663 1.34 -45.49 28.47
CA LEU A 663 0.76 -46.58 27.68
C LEU A 663 0.69 -46.25 26.18
N ARG A 664 0.46 -44.98 25.83
CA ARG A 664 0.46 -44.51 24.44
C ARG A 664 1.83 -44.66 23.79
N GLU A 665 2.91 -44.28 24.48
CA GLU A 665 4.29 -44.44 24.02
C GLU A 665 4.58 -45.91 23.68
N ALA A 666 4.21 -46.85 24.56
CA ALA A 666 4.36 -48.28 24.29
C ALA A 666 3.49 -48.75 23.09
N THR A 667 2.27 -48.24 22.96
CA THR A 667 1.35 -48.62 21.87
C THR A 667 1.85 -48.15 20.50
N ILE A 668 2.51 -46.99 20.45
CA ILE A 668 3.27 -46.52 19.29
C ILE A 668 4.51 -47.40 19.08
N MET A 669 5.24 -47.68 20.17
CA MET A 669 6.34 -48.64 20.27
C MET A 669 6.11 -49.93 19.45
N GLY A 670 5.03 -50.64 19.78
CA GLY A 670 4.75 -51.98 19.25
C GLY A 670 4.36 -52.06 17.77
N GLN A 671 4.00 -50.94 17.13
CA GLN A 671 3.56 -50.92 15.73
C GLN A 671 4.68 -50.56 14.73
N PHE A 672 5.89 -50.27 15.20
CA PHE A 672 7.06 -50.02 14.35
C PHE A 672 8.08 -51.17 14.39
N ASN A 673 8.53 -51.59 13.21
CA ASN A 673 9.60 -52.58 13.06
C ASN A 673 10.53 -52.15 11.92
N HIS A 674 11.58 -51.42 12.27
CA HIS A 674 12.58 -50.91 11.33
C HIS A 674 13.97 -50.86 12.00
N PRO A 675 15.07 -51.22 11.32
CA PRO A 675 16.41 -51.27 11.92
C PRO A 675 16.93 -49.93 12.47
N ASN A 676 16.36 -48.80 12.05
CA ASN A 676 16.69 -47.46 12.56
C ASN A 676 15.59 -46.86 13.45
N ILE A 677 14.76 -47.68 14.09
CA ILE A 677 13.78 -47.29 15.12
C ILE A 677 13.99 -48.19 16.33
N VAL A 678 13.87 -47.65 17.55
CA VAL A 678 14.03 -48.45 18.78
C VAL A 678 12.91 -49.49 18.89
N HIS A 679 13.30 -50.75 19.01
CA HIS A 679 12.39 -51.88 19.14
C HIS A 679 11.84 -52.05 20.56
N LEU A 680 10.54 -52.36 20.65
CA LEU A 680 9.83 -52.71 21.89
C LEU A 680 9.81 -54.22 22.09
N GLU A 681 10.48 -54.72 23.14
CA GLU A 681 10.50 -56.14 23.52
C GLU A 681 9.21 -56.58 24.25
N GLY A 682 8.56 -55.64 24.95
CA GLY A 682 7.29 -55.84 25.61
C GLY A 682 6.99 -54.83 26.72
N VAL A 683 5.91 -55.08 27.47
CA VAL A 683 5.46 -54.25 28.60
C VAL A 683 5.14 -55.10 29.82
N VAL A 684 5.15 -54.48 31.00
CA VAL A 684 4.50 -55.00 32.21
C VAL A 684 3.41 -54.02 32.60
N THR A 685 2.16 -54.42 32.48
CA THR A 685 0.99 -53.61 32.87
C THR A 685 0.20 -54.23 34.02
N LYS A 686 0.24 -55.57 34.17
CA LYS A 686 -0.55 -56.32 35.16
C LYS A 686 -0.03 -56.25 36.60
N ARG A 687 1.17 -55.71 36.82
CA ARG A 687 1.81 -55.57 38.14
C ARG A 687 2.52 -54.23 38.27
N ARG A 688 2.73 -53.78 39.51
CA ARG A 688 3.53 -52.57 39.82
C ARG A 688 4.99 -52.94 40.16
N PRO A 689 5.99 -52.11 39.81
CA PRO A 689 5.87 -50.94 38.93
C PRO A 689 5.52 -51.38 37.49
N MET A 690 4.78 -50.53 36.77
CA MET A 690 4.52 -50.76 35.35
C MET A 690 5.76 -50.38 34.54
N MET A 691 6.02 -51.11 33.46
CA MET A 691 7.28 -51.05 32.72
C MET A 691 7.08 -51.08 31.21
N ILE A 692 7.90 -50.33 30.48
CA ILE A 692 8.11 -50.46 29.03
C ILE A 692 9.52 -51.00 28.83
N ILE A 693 9.67 -52.11 28.11
CA ILE A 693 10.94 -52.82 27.93
C ILE A 693 11.35 -52.71 26.45
N THR A 694 12.45 -52.02 26.18
CA THR A 694 13.00 -51.83 24.83
C THR A 694 14.38 -52.46 24.71
N GLU A 695 14.88 -52.60 23.48
CA GLU A 695 16.30 -52.89 23.27
C GLU A 695 17.20 -51.83 23.95
N TYR A 696 18.38 -52.24 24.42
CA TYR A 696 19.36 -51.36 25.07
C TYR A 696 20.40 -50.87 24.07
N MET A 697 20.77 -49.58 24.18
CA MET A 697 21.69 -48.89 23.28
C MET A 697 22.97 -48.56 24.03
N GLU A 698 24.08 -49.24 23.72
CA GLU A 698 25.27 -49.19 24.57
C GLU A 698 26.01 -47.85 24.54
N ASN A 699 25.81 -47.05 23.49
CA ASN A 699 26.42 -45.73 23.33
C ASN A 699 25.46 -44.58 23.72
N GLY A 700 24.28 -44.88 24.26
CA GLY A 700 23.34 -43.86 24.77
C GLY A 700 22.75 -42.96 23.69
N ALA A 701 22.46 -41.70 24.07
CA ALA A 701 21.90 -40.68 23.17
C ALA A 701 22.99 -40.03 22.30
N LEU A 702 22.66 -39.77 21.03
CA LEU A 702 23.59 -39.33 20.00
C LEU A 702 24.25 -37.98 20.31
N ASP A 703 23.52 -37.03 20.91
CA ASP A 703 24.06 -35.71 21.25
C ASP A 703 25.22 -35.81 22.27
N THR A 704 25.06 -36.63 23.29
CA THR A 704 26.05 -36.87 24.34
C THR A 704 27.19 -37.74 23.82
N PHE A 705 26.85 -38.79 23.05
CA PHE A 705 27.82 -39.65 22.40
C PHE A 705 28.75 -38.88 21.45
N LEU A 706 28.24 -37.91 20.69
CA LEU A 706 29.05 -37.06 19.82
C LEU A 706 30.00 -36.16 20.62
N ARG A 707 29.52 -35.52 21.68
CA ARG A 707 30.34 -34.67 22.56
C ARG A 707 31.48 -35.44 23.24
N GLU A 708 31.23 -36.67 23.68
CA GLU A 708 32.24 -37.56 24.28
C GLU A 708 33.26 -38.14 23.26
N ASN A 709 32.95 -38.01 21.97
CA ASN A 709 33.72 -38.58 20.87
C ASN A 709 34.05 -37.54 19.78
N GLU A 710 34.18 -36.28 20.19
CA GLU A 710 34.68 -35.19 19.35
C GLU A 710 35.99 -35.62 18.65
N GLU A 711 36.11 -35.31 17.37
CA GLU A 711 37.26 -35.66 16.50
C GLU A 711 37.46 -37.15 16.16
N LYS A 712 36.71 -38.09 16.75
CA LYS A 712 36.88 -39.55 16.50
C LYS A 712 36.15 -40.04 15.24
N PHE A 713 35.31 -39.22 14.61
CA PHE A 713 34.51 -39.59 13.44
C PHE A 713 34.92 -38.85 12.19
N SER A 714 35.14 -39.61 11.11
CA SER A 714 35.26 -39.06 9.77
C SER A 714 33.91 -38.49 9.28
N PRO A 715 33.90 -37.51 8.36
CA PRO A 715 32.66 -37.02 7.75
C PRO A 715 31.79 -38.13 7.15
N LEU A 716 32.40 -39.19 6.62
CA LEU A 716 31.69 -40.34 6.10
C LEU A 716 30.92 -41.11 7.19
N GLN A 717 31.47 -41.24 8.40
CA GLN A 717 30.76 -41.88 9.53
C GLN A 717 29.57 -41.02 10.00
N LEU A 718 29.75 -39.69 10.07
CA LEU A 718 28.66 -38.76 10.39
C LEU A 718 27.52 -38.83 9.36
N VAL A 719 27.85 -38.91 8.06
CA VAL A 719 26.85 -39.10 7.00
C VAL A 719 26.15 -40.47 7.11
N ASN A 720 26.85 -41.54 7.53
CA ASN A 720 26.20 -42.84 7.79
C ASN A 720 25.23 -42.77 8.98
N MET A 721 25.56 -42.04 10.06
CA MET A 721 24.64 -41.79 11.17
C MET A 721 23.38 -41.06 10.68
N LEU A 722 23.56 -39.98 9.91
CA LEU A 722 22.45 -39.21 9.31
C LEU A 722 21.60 -40.04 8.33
N GLN A 723 22.22 -40.89 7.51
CA GLN A 723 21.50 -41.79 6.61
C GLN A 723 20.61 -42.76 7.39
N GLY A 724 21.10 -43.30 8.52
CA GLY A 724 20.32 -44.17 9.40
C GLY A 724 19.09 -43.47 9.97
N ILE A 725 19.26 -42.24 10.48
CA ILE A 725 18.16 -41.41 10.99
C ILE A 725 17.15 -41.10 9.88
N ALA A 726 17.62 -40.69 8.69
CA ALA A 726 16.76 -40.44 7.53
C ALA A 726 16.01 -41.71 7.08
N SER A 727 16.61 -42.89 7.21
CA SER A 727 15.98 -44.17 6.93
C SER A 727 14.82 -44.46 7.90
N GLY A 728 15.04 -44.27 9.21
CA GLY A 728 13.98 -44.37 10.23
C GLY A 728 12.84 -43.39 10.00
N MET A 729 13.16 -42.12 9.72
CA MET A 729 12.16 -41.10 9.43
C MET A 729 11.42 -41.31 8.09
N THR A 730 12.06 -41.93 7.09
CA THR A 730 11.37 -42.34 5.86
C THR A 730 10.30 -43.38 6.18
N TYR A 731 10.63 -44.42 6.96
CA TYR A 731 9.66 -45.43 7.39
C TYR A 731 8.50 -44.82 8.18
N LEU A 732 8.77 -43.94 9.15
CA LEU A 732 7.71 -43.24 9.90
C LEU A 732 6.80 -42.42 8.98
N SER A 733 7.38 -41.67 8.04
CA SER A 733 6.62 -40.90 7.06
C SER A 733 5.75 -41.79 6.15
N GLU A 734 6.26 -42.96 5.74
CA GLU A 734 5.50 -43.96 4.95
C GLU A 734 4.36 -44.59 5.76
N GLN A 735 4.46 -44.64 7.09
CA GLN A 735 3.37 -45.03 8.01
C GLN A 735 2.45 -43.86 8.39
N ASN A 736 2.50 -42.72 7.68
CA ASN A 736 1.76 -41.48 7.96
C ASN A 736 1.95 -40.94 9.38
N TYR A 737 3.18 -41.08 9.90
CA TYR A 737 3.52 -40.77 11.27
C TYR A 737 4.42 -39.54 11.41
N VAL A 738 4.09 -38.66 12.37
CA VAL A 738 4.86 -37.43 12.66
C VAL A 738 5.46 -37.51 14.06
N HIS A 739 6.79 -37.41 14.14
CA HIS A 739 7.59 -37.53 15.35
C HIS A 739 7.41 -36.33 16.29
N ARG A 740 7.43 -35.11 15.75
CA ARG A 740 7.22 -33.82 16.46
C ARG A 740 8.32 -33.39 17.45
N ASP A 741 9.17 -34.31 17.92
CA ASP A 741 10.39 -33.98 18.66
C ASP A 741 11.62 -34.73 18.13
N LEU A 742 11.95 -34.53 16.86
CA LEU A 742 13.15 -35.11 16.25
C LEU A 742 14.37 -34.23 16.59
N ALA A 743 15.24 -34.74 17.46
CA ALA A 743 16.45 -34.06 17.95
C ALA A 743 17.54 -35.08 18.26
N ALA A 744 18.83 -34.70 18.25
CA ALA A 744 19.93 -35.64 18.49
C ALA A 744 19.84 -36.36 19.85
N ARG A 745 19.30 -35.70 20.89
CA ARG A 745 19.02 -36.32 22.20
C ARG A 745 18.01 -37.48 22.16
N ASN A 746 17.14 -37.51 21.15
CA ASN A 746 16.10 -38.53 20.94
C ASN A 746 16.53 -39.58 19.90
N ILE A 747 17.77 -39.52 19.42
CA ILE A 747 18.40 -40.58 18.64
C ILE A 747 19.32 -41.39 19.54
N LEU A 748 19.15 -42.70 19.58
CA LEU A 748 20.03 -43.59 20.34
C LEU A 748 21.03 -44.30 19.44
N VAL A 749 22.20 -44.63 19.99
CA VAL A 749 23.34 -45.19 19.25
C VAL A 749 23.67 -46.58 19.78
N THR A 750 23.68 -47.57 18.87
CA THR A 750 24.16 -48.93 19.15
C THR A 750 25.68 -48.98 19.24
N ARG A 751 26.24 -50.05 19.81
CA ARG A 751 27.68 -50.37 19.74
C ARG A 751 28.27 -50.32 18.32
N SER A 752 27.49 -50.59 17.27
CA SER A 752 27.93 -50.57 15.87
C SER A 752 27.84 -49.20 15.18
N LEU A 753 27.59 -48.13 15.94
CA LEU A 753 27.34 -46.76 15.46
C LEU A 753 26.04 -46.59 14.64
N GLN A 754 25.20 -47.62 14.56
CA GLN A 754 23.87 -47.49 13.98
C GLN A 754 23.01 -46.60 14.89
N CYS A 755 22.47 -45.54 14.30
CA CYS A 755 21.53 -44.62 14.94
C CYS A 755 20.08 -45.12 14.79
N LYS A 756 19.30 -45.03 15.87
CA LYS A 756 17.86 -45.36 15.89
C LYS A 756 17.03 -44.23 16.49
N VAL A 757 15.89 -43.94 15.86
CA VAL A 757 14.91 -42.94 16.32
C VAL A 757 14.15 -43.46 17.55
N SER A 758 13.93 -42.61 18.54
CA SER A 758 13.33 -42.94 19.84
C SER A 758 12.54 -41.75 20.43
N ASP A 759 11.91 -41.96 21.58
CA ASP A 759 11.05 -41.01 22.31
C ASP A 759 9.85 -40.46 21.52
N PHE A 760 8.77 -41.22 21.56
CA PHE A 760 7.51 -40.91 20.88
C PHE A 760 6.48 -40.21 21.79
N GLY A 761 6.90 -39.66 22.95
CA GLY A 761 5.99 -39.12 23.96
C GLY A 761 5.11 -37.96 23.50
N LEU A 762 5.50 -37.24 22.43
CA LEU A 762 4.75 -36.11 21.86
C LEU A 762 4.04 -36.44 20.53
N SER A 763 4.28 -37.64 19.99
CA SER A 763 3.97 -38.01 18.61
C SER A 763 2.50 -38.43 18.39
N ARG A 764 1.99 -38.30 17.15
CA ARG A 764 0.57 -38.59 16.80
C ARG A 764 0.41 -39.07 15.35
N ILE A 765 -0.60 -39.92 15.12
CA ILE A 765 -1.04 -40.40 13.81
C ILE A 765 -1.84 -39.30 13.08
N LEU A 766 -1.73 -39.24 11.75
CA LEU A 766 -2.55 -38.39 10.86
C LEU A 766 -3.78 -39.17 10.39
N GLU A 767 -4.97 -38.57 10.39
CA GLU A 767 -6.14 -39.10 9.67
C GLU A 767 -6.10 -38.61 8.22
N ASN A 768 -6.70 -39.36 7.29
CA ASN A 768 -6.60 -39.09 5.86
C ASN A 768 -7.62 -38.04 5.38
N ASP A 769 -7.38 -36.77 5.73
CA ASP A 769 -7.87 -35.64 4.91
C ASP A 769 -6.78 -35.19 3.93
N ALA A 770 -7.18 -34.82 2.71
CA ALA A 770 -6.32 -34.66 1.53
C ALA A 770 -5.27 -33.52 1.60
N GLU A 771 -5.10 -32.87 2.75
CA GLU A 771 -4.16 -31.78 2.99
C GLU A 771 -3.33 -31.94 4.30
N GLY A 772 -3.49 -33.08 5.01
CA GLY A 772 -2.59 -33.54 6.07
C GLY A 772 -2.31 -32.56 7.21
N THR A 773 -3.22 -31.62 7.50
CA THR A 773 -2.98 -30.47 8.37
C THR A 773 -3.81 -30.55 9.65
N TYR A 774 -3.16 -30.54 10.81
CA TYR A 774 -3.78 -30.64 12.14
C TYR A 774 -3.34 -29.52 13.06
N GLU A 775 -4.29 -28.87 13.72
CA GLU A 775 -4.05 -27.94 14.84
C GLU A 775 -4.20 -28.66 16.19
N THR A 776 -3.38 -28.29 17.19
CA THR A 776 -3.46 -28.88 18.54
C THR A 776 -3.67 -27.85 19.65
N LYS A 777 -4.67 -28.08 20.52
CA LYS A 777 -4.87 -27.33 21.76
C LYS A 777 -3.99 -27.92 22.90
N GLY A 778 -2.77 -27.39 23.05
CA GLY A 778 -1.90 -27.62 24.22
C GLY A 778 -0.70 -28.58 24.01
N GLY A 779 0.38 -28.31 24.76
CA GLY A 779 1.63 -29.08 24.77
C GLY A 779 2.90 -28.19 24.75
N LYS A 780 3.95 -28.60 25.48
CA LYS A 780 5.30 -27.99 25.38
C LYS A 780 5.88 -28.28 24.00
N ILE A 781 6.49 -27.28 23.35
CA ILE A 781 7.15 -27.44 22.04
C ILE A 781 8.68 -27.34 22.21
N PRO A 782 9.47 -28.22 21.57
CA PRO A 782 10.93 -28.15 21.53
C PRO A 782 11.39 -27.08 20.52
N ILE A 783 11.19 -25.80 20.87
CA ILE A 783 11.28 -24.63 19.97
C ILE A 783 12.47 -24.66 19.00
N ARG A 784 13.69 -24.98 19.47
CA ARG A 784 14.92 -24.95 18.65
C ARG A 784 14.97 -25.97 17.52
N TRP A 785 14.18 -27.03 17.61
CA TRP A 785 14.08 -28.08 16.58
C TRP A 785 12.80 -27.94 15.76
N THR A 786 11.86 -27.10 16.17
CA THR A 786 10.51 -27.06 15.59
C THR A 786 10.44 -26.09 14.40
N ALA A 787 9.70 -26.48 13.35
CA ALA A 787 9.47 -25.64 12.18
C ALA A 787 8.60 -24.39 12.49
N PRO A 788 8.78 -23.26 11.77
CA PRO A 788 8.03 -22.03 12.05
C PRO A 788 6.51 -22.21 12.03
N GLU A 789 5.96 -22.97 11.07
CA GLU A 789 4.53 -23.24 10.98
C GLU A 789 3.99 -24.12 12.12
N ALA A 790 4.84 -24.99 12.68
CA ALA A 790 4.51 -25.82 13.84
C ALA A 790 4.59 -25.03 15.16
N ILE A 791 5.45 -24.00 15.23
CA ILE A 791 5.50 -23.03 16.35
C ILE A 791 4.27 -22.11 16.31
N ALA A 792 4.08 -21.39 15.19
CA ALA A 792 3.10 -20.32 15.07
C ALA A 792 1.65 -20.83 14.95
N HIS A 793 1.41 -21.87 14.16
CA HIS A 793 0.07 -22.35 13.83
C HIS A 793 -0.24 -23.75 14.40
N ARG A 794 0.70 -24.35 15.15
CA ARG A 794 0.58 -25.73 15.68
C ARG A 794 0.37 -26.80 14.59
N ILE A 795 0.79 -26.52 13.35
CA ILE A 795 0.68 -27.42 12.20
C ILE A 795 1.86 -28.39 12.18
N PHE A 796 1.63 -29.66 12.51
CA PHE A 796 2.65 -30.71 12.50
C PHE A 796 2.45 -31.67 11.33
N THR A 797 3.48 -31.86 10.51
CA THR A 797 3.48 -32.69 9.29
C THR A 797 4.83 -33.38 9.09
N SER A 798 4.94 -34.31 8.13
CA SER A 798 6.25 -34.87 7.76
C SER A 798 7.24 -33.77 7.32
N ALA A 799 6.76 -32.69 6.68
CA ALA A 799 7.59 -31.54 6.31
C ALA A 799 8.07 -30.70 7.52
N SER A 800 7.38 -30.72 8.67
CA SER A 800 7.89 -30.10 9.90
C SER A 800 8.96 -30.98 10.56
N ASP A 801 8.86 -32.31 10.46
CA ASP A 801 9.94 -33.21 10.90
C ASP A 801 11.19 -33.11 10.00
N VAL A 802 11.03 -32.81 8.70
CA VAL A 802 12.16 -32.53 7.80
C VAL A 802 12.96 -31.29 8.25
N TRP A 803 12.30 -30.24 8.73
CA TRP A 803 12.97 -29.09 9.34
C TRP A 803 13.78 -29.51 10.57
N SER A 804 13.16 -30.29 11.46
CA SER A 804 13.81 -30.85 12.66
C SER A 804 15.02 -31.71 12.28
N PHE A 805 14.92 -32.51 11.21
CA PHE A 805 16.03 -33.28 10.66
C PHE A 805 17.18 -32.39 10.17
N GLY A 806 16.89 -31.24 9.57
CA GLY A 806 17.91 -30.23 9.23
C GLY A 806 18.67 -29.73 10.47
N ILE A 807 17.97 -29.53 11.61
CA ILE A 807 18.62 -29.20 12.88
C ILE A 807 19.45 -30.38 13.40
N VAL A 808 18.98 -31.62 13.30
CA VAL A 808 19.76 -32.83 13.65
C VAL A 808 21.01 -32.98 12.76
N MET A 809 20.93 -32.66 11.46
CA MET A 809 22.11 -32.60 10.59
C MET A 809 23.14 -31.59 11.10
N TRP A 810 22.68 -30.43 11.57
CA TRP A 810 23.55 -29.43 12.18
C TRP A 810 24.17 -29.95 13.47
N GLU A 811 23.38 -30.53 14.38
CA GLU A 811 23.86 -31.15 15.64
C GLU A 811 24.91 -32.26 15.39
N VAL A 812 24.71 -33.11 14.38
CA VAL A 812 25.66 -34.19 14.07
C VAL A 812 26.98 -33.63 13.51
N LEU A 813 26.93 -32.63 12.63
CA LEU A 813 28.14 -32.02 12.07
C LEU A 813 28.82 -31.02 13.02
N SER A 814 28.14 -30.57 14.07
CA SER A 814 28.71 -29.77 15.16
C SER A 814 29.10 -30.61 16.39
N PHE A 815 29.06 -31.95 16.29
CA PHE A 815 29.41 -32.89 17.37
C PHE A 815 28.57 -32.73 18.66
N GLY A 816 27.28 -32.46 18.51
CA GLY A 816 26.32 -32.37 19.63
C GLY A 816 26.28 -30.98 20.29
N ASP A 817 26.73 -29.95 19.59
CA ASP A 817 26.63 -28.55 19.99
C ASP A 817 25.15 -28.11 20.10
N LYS A 818 24.84 -27.17 20.99
CA LYS A 818 23.47 -26.71 21.25
C LYS A 818 22.95 -25.82 20.10
N PRO A 819 21.84 -26.16 19.42
CA PRO A 819 21.26 -25.32 18.37
C PRO A 819 20.93 -23.90 18.89
N TYR A 820 21.32 -22.89 18.11
CA TYR A 820 21.22 -21.46 18.45
C TYR A 820 21.96 -21.05 19.75
N GLY A 821 22.84 -21.91 20.27
CA GLY A 821 23.70 -21.63 21.42
C GLY A 821 22.94 -21.10 22.64
N ASN A 822 23.31 -19.89 23.08
CA ASN A 822 22.77 -19.28 24.29
C ASN A 822 21.49 -18.46 24.07
N MET A 823 21.04 -18.27 22.83
CA MET A 823 19.78 -17.54 22.55
C MET A 823 18.62 -18.18 23.31
N THR A 824 17.72 -17.40 23.89
CA THR A 824 16.50 -17.90 24.54
C THR A 824 15.55 -18.52 23.52
N ASN A 825 14.56 -19.31 23.97
CA ASN A 825 13.58 -19.86 23.03
C ASN A 825 12.77 -18.77 22.30
N GLN A 826 12.55 -17.60 22.93
CA GLN A 826 11.87 -16.47 22.32
C GLN A 826 12.73 -15.78 21.25
N GLU A 827 14.02 -15.57 21.52
CA GLU A 827 14.96 -15.04 20.53
C GLU A 827 15.11 -15.96 19.31
N VAL A 828 15.03 -17.28 19.52
CA VAL A 828 15.02 -18.26 18.43
C VAL A 828 13.76 -18.13 17.57
N MET A 829 12.56 -18.04 18.17
CA MET A 829 11.32 -17.83 17.40
C MET A 829 11.39 -16.57 16.55
N LYS A 830 11.73 -15.43 17.17
CA LYS A 830 11.89 -14.14 16.46
C LYS A 830 12.93 -14.22 15.34
N SER A 831 14.11 -14.78 15.62
CA SER A 831 15.16 -14.88 14.60
C SER A 831 14.72 -15.75 13.41
N LEU A 832 13.95 -16.81 13.64
CA LEU A 832 13.41 -17.65 12.55
C LEU A 832 12.40 -16.91 11.67
N GLU A 833 11.57 -16.05 12.25
CA GLU A 833 10.64 -15.14 11.56
C GLU A 833 11.40 -14.06 10.76
N ASP A 834 12.45 -13.47 11.34
CA ASP A 834 13.39 -12.53 10.70
C ASP A 834 14.25 -13.20 9.59
N GLY A 835 14.03 -14.48 9.30
CA GLY A 835 14.70 -15.22 8.22
C GLY A 835 16.07 -15.82 8.58
N TYR A 836 16.56 -15.64 9.81
CA TYR A 836 17.83 -16.22 10.26
C TYR A 836 17.81 -17.74 10.23
N ARG A 837 18.94 -18.35 9.86
CA ARG A 837 19.18 -19.81 9.87
C ARG A 837 20.54 -20.09 10.48
N LEU A 838 20.76 -21.31 10.97
CA LEU A 838 22.03 -21.67 11.60
C LEU A 838 23.17 -21.63 10.55
N PRO A 839 24.33 -21.03 10.89
CA PRO A 839 25.51 -21.02 10.03
C PRO A 839 26.10 -22.44 9.90
N PRO A 840 26.92 -22.73 8.87
CA PRO A 840 27.52 -24.04 8.71
C PRO A 840 28.45 -24.37 9.90
N PRO A 841 28.41 -25.61 10.44
CA PRO A 841 29.40 -26.08 11.39
C PRO A 841 30.84 -26.01 10.82
N VAL A 842 31.82 -26.06 11.72
CA VAL A 842 33.25 -26.07 11.36
C VAL A 842 33.54 -27.29 10.48
N ASP A 843 34.28 -27.10 9.39
CA ASP A 843 34.62 -28.13 8.40
C ASP A 843 33.41 -28.86 7.78
N CYS A 844 32.19 -28.27 7.88
CA CYS A 844 30.98 -28.81 7.28
C CYS A 844 31.10 -28.89 5.75
N PRO A 845 30.92 -30.07 5.13
CA PRO A 845 30.89 -30.20 3.68
C PRO A 845 29.77 -29.35 3.03
N SER A 846 30.10 -28.58 2.00
CA SER A 846 29.18 -27.69 1.27
C SER A 846 27.86 -28.37 0.91
N ILE A 847 27.94 -29.59 0.37
CA ILE A 847 26.79 -30.38 -0.05
C ILE A 847 25.85 -30.76 1.10
N LEU A 848 26.35 -30.92 2.33
CA LEU A 848 25.52 -31.19 3.50
C LEU A 848 24.85 -29.92 4.01
N TYR A 849 25.53 -28.78 3.92
CA TYR A 849 24.93 -27.48 4.29
C TYR A 849 23.87 -27.01 3.29
N GLU A 850 24.05 -27.26 1.98
CA GLU A 850 22.98 -27.03 0.99
C GLU A 850 21.74 -27.89 1.30
N LEU A 851 21.93 -29.16 1.67
CA LEU A 851 20.84 -30.04 2.09
C LEU A 851 20.15 -29.51 3.37
N MET A 852 20.90 -29.06 4.39
CA MET A 852 20.31 -28.40 5.57
C MET A 852 19.45 -27.18 5.19
N LYS A 853 19.96 -26.29 4.33
CA LYS A 853 19.21 -25.11 3.87
C LYS A 853 17.93 -25.49 3.14
N SER A 854 17.92 -26.57 2.37
CA SER A 854 16.70 -27.07 1.72
C SER A 854 15.67 -27.59 2.75
N CYS A 855 16.11 -28.26 3.82
CA CYS A 855 15.26 -28.64 4.94
C CYS A 855 14.69 -27.44 5.71
N TRP A 856 15.43 -26.32 5.77
CA TRP A 856 15.01 -25.07 6.44
C TRP A 856 14.31 -24.05 5.54
N SER A 857 13.80 -24.48 4.37
CA SER A 857 12.91 -23.66 3.56
C SER A 857 11.71 -23.19 4.40
N HIS A 858 11.41 -21.89 4.34
CA HIS A 858 10.26 -21.33 5.05
C HIS A 858 8.94 -21.96 4.54
N ASP A 859 8.78 -22.05 3.22
CA ASP A 859 7.68 -22.76 2.57
C ASP A 859 7.83 -24.28 2.76
N ARG A 860 6.89 -24.89 3.51
CA ARG A 860 6.85 -26.32 3.81
C ARG A 860 6.81 -27.20 2.55
N MET A 861 6.20 -26.72 1.45
CA MET A 861 6.03 -27.48 0.21
C MET A 861 7.32 -27.56 -0.63
N ARG A 862 8.33 -26.76 -0.30
CA ARG A 862 9.66 -26.75 -0.96
C ARG A 862 10.71 -27.58 -0.24
N ARG A 863 10.38 -28.14 0.94
CA ARG A 863 11.30 -28.99 1.70
C ARG A 863 11.36 -30.38 1.05
N PRO A 864 12.54 -31.02 0.96
CA PRO A 864 12.65 -32.35 0.37
C PRO A 864 11.96 -33.41 1.24
N HIS A 865 11.43 -34.46 0.63
CA HIS A 865 10.84 -35.59 1.35
C HIS A 865 11.93 -36.49 1.95
N PHE A 866 11.65 -37.18 3.07
CA PHE A 866 12.64 -38.05 3.73
C PHE A 866 13.25 -39.11 2.78
N GLN A 867 12.47 -39.63 1.83
CA GLN A 867 12.96 -40.55 0.80
C GLN A 867 14.05 -39.92 -0.08
N GLU A 868 13.91 -38.64 -0.43
CA GLU A 868 14.87 -37.87 -1.24
C GLU A 868 16.13 -37.56 -0.42
N ILE A 869 15.96 -37.13 0.83
CA ILE A 869 17.06 -36.89 1.79
C ILE A 869 17.89 -38.17 1.97
N ARG A 870 17.23 -39.31 2.21
CA ARG A 870 17.89 -40.63 2.34
C ARG A 870 18.67 -40.99 1.07
N ALA A 871 18.10 -40.73 -0.12
CA ALA A 871 18.77 -41.00 -1.38
C ALA A 871 20.01 -40.10 -1.60
N GLN A 872 19.95 -38.82 -1.22
CA GLN A 872 21.10 -37.90 -1.29
C GLN A 872 22.21 -38.32 -0.33
N LEU A 873 21.90 -38.64 0.94
CA LEU A 873 22.88 -39.12 1.92
C LEU A 873 23.51 -40.44 1.46
N GLN A 874 22.73 -41.36 0.89
CA GLN A 874 23.24 -42.59 0.29
C GLN A 874 24.20 -42.32 -0.89
N HIS A 875 23.88 -41.32 -1.73
CA HIS A 875 24.76 -40.90 -2.81
C HIS A 875 26.07 -40.33 -2.28
N PHE A 876 26.05 -39.49 -1.23
CA PHE A 876 27.26 -38.94 -0.60
C PHE A 876 28.14 -40.04 0.04
N ILE A 877 27.54 -41.10 0.60
CA ILE A 877 28.27 -42.30 1.07
C ILE A 877 28.93 -43.04 -0.09
N SER A 878 28.24 -43.19 -1.23
CA SER A 878 28.80 -43.81 -2.44
C SER A 878 29.88 -42.95 -3.13
N SER A 879 29.87 -41.64 -2.90
CA SER A 879 30.75 -40.66 -3.55
C SER A 879 31.49 -39.77 -2.52
N PRO A 880 32.40 -40.32 -1.68
CA PRO A 880 33.03 -39.56 -0.59
C PRO A 880 33.87 -38.35 -1.04
N HIS A 881 34.22 -38.26 -2.32
CA HIS A 881 34.95 -37.13 -2.88
C HIS A 881 34.13 -35.82 -2.86
N LEU A 882 32.79 -35.91 -2.87
CA LEU A 882 31.89 -34.75 -2.78
C LEU A 882 31.97 -34.07 -1.40
N LEU A 883 32.31 -34.83 -0.35
CA LEU A 883 32.43 -34.34 1.02
C LEU A 883 33.72 -33.52 1.28
N ARG A 884 34.57 -33.30 0.26
CA ARG A 884 35.85 -32.58 0.38
C ARG A 884 35.73 -31.06 0.29
N SER A 885 34.69 -30.55 -0.38
CA SER A 885 34.43 -29.11 -0.44
C SER A 885 33.77 -28.70 0.87
N VAL A 886 34.40 -27.77 1.61
CA VAL A 886 33.87 -27.19 2.85
C VAL A 886 33.03 -25.96 2.51
N ALA A 887 31.88 -25.81 3.18
CA ALA A 887 30.95 -24.70 2.99
C ALA A 887 31.66 -23.36 3.20
N ASP A 888 31.36 -22.37 2.34
CA ASP A 888 31.96 -21.05 2.51
C ASP A 888 31.33 -20.29 3.68
N PHE A 889 32.16 -19.49 4.35
CA PHE A 889 31.88 -18.96 5.68
C PHE A 889 31.87 -17.44 5.63
N ASP A 890 30.72 -16.82 5.91
CA ASP A 890 30.65 -15.38 6.17
C ASP A 890 30.96 -15.12 7.66
N PRO A 891 32.10 -14.46 8.01
CA PRO A 891 32.42 -14.13 9.39
C PRO A 891 31.36 -13.24 10.05
N ARG A 892 30.68 -12.37 9.27
CA ARG A 892 29.70 -11.40 9.76
C ARG A 892 28.42 -12.06 10.28
N VAL A 893 28.06 -13.24 9.73
CA VAL A 893 26.86 -14.00 10.12
C VAL A 893 27.10 -14.86 11.38
N THR A 894 28.36 -15.12 11.71
CA THR A 894 28.73 -16.01 12.84
C THR A 894 29.26 -15.24 14.06
N LEU A 895 29.67 -13.98 13.88
CA LEU A 895 30.07 -13.07 14.97
C LEU A 895 28.89 -12.23 15.50
N ARG A 896 27.94 -12.90 16.17
CA ARG A 896 27.35 -12.27 17.37
C ARG A 896 28.44 -12.31 18.44
N LEU A 897 29.29 -11.28 18.44
CA LEU A 897 30.43 -11.10 19.34
C LEU A 897 30.01 -11.33 20.80
N PRO A 898 30.59 -12.32 21.50
CA PRO A 898 30.70 -12.24 22.94
C PRO A 898 31.65 -11.08 23.26
N SER A 899 31.13 -10.01 23.85
CA SER A 899 31.88 -8.96 24.60
C SER A 899 33.33 -8.71 24.14
N CYS A 900 33.58 -7.68 23.33
CA CYS A 900 34.93 -7.22 23.00
C CYS A 900 35.69 -6.82 24.28
N SER A 901 36.52 -7.73 24.79
CA SER A 901 37.00 -7.68 26.18
C SER A 901 38.47 -7.28 26.32
N GLY A 902 39.10 -6.76 25.25
CA GLY A 902 40.39 -6.10 25.27
C GLY A 902 40.27 -4.57 25.24
N SER A 903 41.13 -3.89 25.99
CA SER A 903 41.54 -2.52 25.63
C SER A 903 42.44 -2.56 24.40
N ASP A 904 42.70 -1.40 23.80
CA ASP A 904 43.79 -1.21 22.83
C ASP A 904 43.56 -1.83 21.43
N GLY A 905 42.30 -1.98 21.02
CA GLY A 905 41.92 -2.30 19.63
C GLY A 905 42.04 -3.76 19.22
N ILE A 906 42.44 -4.64 20.14
CA ILE A 906 42.49 -6.09 19.92
C ILE A 906 41.36 -6.75 20.75
N PRO A 907 40.48 -7.59 20.17
CA PRO A 907 39.31 -8.11 20.89
C PRO A 907 39.61 -9.06 22.07
N TYR A 908 40.84 -9.58 22.17
CA TYR A 908 41.28 -10.60 23.13
C TYR A 908 42.59 -10.19 23.80
N ARG A 909 42.76 -10.48 25.09
CA ARG A 909 43.92 -10.06 25.89
C ARG A 909 45.13 -10.97 25.73
N SER A 910 44.94 -12.15 25.13
CA SER A 910 46.00 -13.14 24.94
C SER A 910 45.68 -14.09 23.80
N ILE A 911 46.72 -14.64 23.15
CA ILE A 911 46.56 -15.68 22.12
C ILE A 911 45.77 -16.90 22.64
N PRO A 912 45.95 -17.39 23.88
CA PRO A 912 45.08 -18.40 24.49
C PRO A 912 43.58 -18.07 24.47
N GLU A 913 43.20 -16.87 24.88
CA GLU A 913 41.81 -16.42 24.95
C GLU A 913 41.19 -16.26 23.55
N TRP A 914 41.97 -15.71 22.61
CA TRP A 914 41.58 -15.65 21.21
C TRP A 914 41.39 -17.03 20.58
N LEU A 915 42.39 -17.92 20.70
CA LEU A 915 42.29 -19.26 20.16
C LEU A 915 41.13 -20.02 20.80
N GLU A 916 40.81 -19.80 22.08
CA GLU A 916 39.63 -20.38 22.72
C GLU A 916 38.32 -19.83 22.13
N SER A 917 38.20 -18.52 21.91
CA SER A 917 36.99 -17.90 21.34
C SER A 917 36.71 -18.33 19.89
N ILE A 918 37.75 -18.49 19.06
CA ILE A 918 37.64 -19.08 17.72
C ILE A 918 37.71 -20.62 17.72
N ARG A 919 37.53 -21.28 18.87
CA ARG A 919 37.55 -22.75 19.07
C ARG A 919 38.78 -23.47 18.48
N MET A 920 39.91 -22.78 18.43
CA MET A 920 41.24 -23.25 18.05
C MET A 920 42.17 -23.49 19.27
N LYS A 921 41.60 -23.60 20.48
CA LYS A 921 42.30 -23.83 21.78
C LYS A 921 43.41 -24.89 21.72
N ARG A 922 43.24 -25.93 20.88
CA ARG A 922 44.24 -26.98 20.62
C ARG A 922 45.63 -26.44 20.21
N TYR A 923 45.69 -25.30 19.52
CA TYR A 923 46.93 -24.73 18.97
C TYR A 923 47.66 -23.79 19.92
N ILE A 924 47.18 -23.60 21.15
CA ILE A 924 47.82 -22.72 22.13
C ILE A 924 49.28 -23.13 22.40
N SER A 925 49.56 -24.43 22.47
CA SER A 925 50.93 -24.91 22.64
C SER A 925 51.79 -24.59 21.40
N ASN A 926 51.23 -24.76 20.20
CA ASN A 926 51.92 -24.51 18.93
C ASN A 926 52.33 -23.04 18.79
N PHE A 927 51.42 -22.11 19.08
CA PHE A 927 51.71 -20.67 19.06
C PHE A 927 52.76 -20.30 20.11
N ARG A 928 52.66 -20.84 21.33
CA ARG A 928 53.66 -20.64 22.39
C ARG A 928 55.04 -21.20 21.99
N THR A 929 55.11 -22.36 21.35
CA THR A 929 56.38 -22.95 20.87
C THR A 929 56.98 -22.17 19.70
N ALA A 930 56.15 -21.51 18.89
CA ALA A 930 56.58 -20.63 17.81
C ALA A 930 57.10 -19.26 18.27
N GLY A 931 57.08 -18.97 19.58
CA GLY A 931 57.49 -17.67 20.13
C GLY A 931 56.46 -16.56 19.94
N LEU A 932 55.20 -16.90 19.66
CA LEU A 932 54.10 -15.95 19.54
C LEU A 932 53.38 -15.84 20.88
N ASP A 933 53.63 -14.76 21.60
CA ASP A 933 53.12 -14.49 22.95
C ASP A 933 52.17 -13.27 23.02
N THR A 934 52.27 -12.33 22.09
CA THR A 934 51.41 -11.14 21.98
C THR A 934 50.44 -11.20 20.80
N MET A 935 49.28 -10.57 20.92
CA MET A 935 48.30 -10.49 19.84
C MET A 935 48.74 -9.62 18.64
N GLU A 936 49.79 -8.82 18.78
CA GLU A 936 50.41 -8.11 17.64
C GLU A 936 51.24 -9.09 16.79
N SER A 937 51.95 -10.04 17.43
CA SER A 937 52.83 -11.01 16.74
C SER A 937 52.12 -11.95 15.76
N ILE A 938 50.81 -12.13 15.93
CA ILE A 938 50.00 -13.00 15.06
C ILE A 938 49.45 -12.29 13.81
N LEU A 939 49.55 -10.96 13.73
CA LEU A 939 48.91 -10.20 12.65
C LEU A 939 49.49 -10.55 11.27
N ASP A 940 50.79 -10.80 11.18
CA ASP A 940 51.47 -11.06 9.91
C ASP A 940 51.67 -12.54 9.57
N LEU A 941 50.99 -13.45 10.27
CA LEU A 941 51.02 -14.88 9.98
C LEU A 941 50.42 -15.20 8.61
N THR A 942 51.14 -16.02 7.84
CA THR A 942 50.66 -16.59 6.59
C THR A 942 50.21 -18.05 6.76
N ALA A 943 49.54 -18.60 5.75
CA ALA A 943 49.15 -20.01 5.73
C ALA A 943 50.35 -20.98 5.82
N GLU A 944 51.51 -20.59 5.28
CA GLU A 944 52.71 -21.43 5.32
C GLU A 944 53.38 -21.38 6.71
N ASP A 945 53.30 -20.25 7.43
CA ASP A 945 53.79 -20.15 8.82
C ASP A 945 52.95 -21.02 9.75
N LEU A 946 51.62 -20.94 9.66
CA LEU A 946 50.72 -21.80 10.44
C LEU A 946 50.99 -23.29 10.20
N LYS A 947 51.28 -23.67 8.95
CA LYS A 947 51.65 -25.02 8.57
C LYS A 947 52.99 -25.46 9.15
N GLN A 948 54.00 -24.58 9.18
CA GLN A 948 55.28 -24.83 9.87
C GLN A 948 55.11 -24.94 11.39
N MET A 949 54.16 -24.20 11.97
CA MET A 949 53.76 -24.30 13.38
C MET A 949 52.94 -25.56 13.70
N GLY A 950 52.69 -26.46 12.73
CA GLY A 950 51.93 -27.69 12.95
C GLY A 950 50.40 -27.55 12.87
N VAL A 951 49.88 -26.40 12.44
CA VAL A 951 48.46 -26.23 12.04
C VAL A 951 48.32 -26.79 10.62
N SER A 952 48.24 -28.11 10.47
CA SER A 952 48.22 -28.79 9.16
C SER A 952 46.84 -28.85 8.48
N LEU A 953 45.76 -28.55 9.21
CA LEU A 953 44.38 -28.64 8.72
C LEU A 953 43.96 -27.35 7.98
N PRO A 954 43.57 -27.40 6.69
CA PRO A 954 43.24 -26.20 5.91
C PRO A 954 42.10 -25.34 6.47
N GLY A 955 41.07 -25.97 7.05
CA GLY A 955 39.94 -25.25 7.68
C GLY A 955 40.38 -24.47 8.92
N HIS A 956 41.26 -25.05 9.73
CA HIS A 956 41.85 -24.39 10.89
C HIS A 956 42.77 -23.23 10.48
N GLN A 957 43.60 -23.42 9.44
CA GLN A 957 44.39 -22.33 8.84
C GLN A 957 43.48 -21.19 8.36
N LYS A 958 42.43 -21.48 7.56
CA LYS A 958 41.49 -20.47 7.06
C LYS A 958 40.80 -19.73 8.22
N ARG A 959 40.35 -20.43 9.27
CA ARG A 959 39.67 -19.80 10.42
C ARG A 959 40.58 -18.86 11.20
N ILE A 960 41.83 -19.28 11.44
CA ILE A 960 42.85 -18.48 12.12
C ILE A 960 43.17 -17.23 11.29
N LEU A 961 43.45 -17.40 9.99
CA LEU A 961 43.78 -16.29 9.08
C LEU A 961 42.61 -15.32 8.87
N CYS A 962 41.37 -15.82 8.73
CA CYS A 962 40.19 -14.95 8.63
C CYS A 962 39.93 -14.18 9.93
N SER A 963 40.22 -14.76 11.10
CA SER A 963 40.15 -14.02 12.36
C SER A 963 41.24 -12.97 12.49
N ILE A 964 42.45 -13.24 11.99
CA ILE A 964 43.55 -12.27 11.93
C ILE A 964 43.22 -11.12 10.96
N GLN A 965 42.66 -11.44 9.80
CA GLN A 965 42.20 -10.44 8.83
C GLN A 965 41.12 -9.54 9.43
N GLY A 966 40.19 -10.09 10.24
CA GLY A 966 39.22 -9.33 11.02
C GLY A 966 39.80 -8.53 12.21
N PHE A 967 41.12 -8.56 12.44
CA PHE A 967 41.83 -7.61 13.31
C PHE A 967 42.60 -6.54 12.52
N LYS A 968 42.71 -6.70 11.19
CA LYS A 968 43.36 -5.75 10.26
C LYS A 968 42.38 -4.77 9.61
N GLU A 969 41.10 -5.14 9.56
CA GLU A 969 39.95 -4.36 9.05
C GLU A 969 39.20 -3.63 10.18
#